data_AF-A0A9D8AQZ5-F1
#
_entry.id   AF-A0A9D8AQZ5-F1
#
_cell.length_a   1.000
_cell.length_b   1.000
_cell.length_c   1.000
_cell.angle_alpha   90.00
_cell.angle_beta   90.00
_cell.angle_gamma   90.00
#
_symmetry.space_group_name_H-M   'P 1'
#
loop_
_entity.id
_entity.type
_entity.pdbx_description
1 polymer ?
#
loop_
_entity_poly.entity_id
_entity_poly.type
_entity_poly.pdbx_seq_one_letter_code
_entity_poly.pdbx_strand_id
1 'polypeptide(L)'
;MSKYIATRAIRGANALVAEAETMLEQAIAERGADCEVSFPNTAYYLPVMHGMLGAKVTTLGEIRPILDHARKLLHPLPRQNVWSPYLGETLDSGQATLLAAEAIEAIRFVRGEQPERYPGIQLSGSTSYQNDGSGRDHLNGPIDDIQLRSWGIQLVDGRMPGFAAIVGAAKSNEVAVKIVRELQSRNILVFLSGNVNGRSIIDQLQEEGVEMGYDTYIVPFGRDTLSAIYALGFATRSALTFGGMGGGQWHDILLYNKFRVFAFVLALGEVDDLKYAAAAGAISYGFPTIADTVIPEILPTGITRYEHVVSMPFGEIEGKDDLERAERFVQKAIEVRGVKIKITEVPVPVPYGSAFEGEVVRRADMRIEFGGRGSRAFEYLRMAPMEEINDGDIQIIGPDLETVPEGGGMDLGLLIEVAGRKMQLDFEPVLERQVHYFVNGASGVQHIGQRDIAWIRISKGAADKGFTLRHFGDIVHARLHSAFGAIVDKVQVKIITDPALHAEWLGKAREAYDQRNRRLADMTDEAVDTFYSCILCQSFAPDHVCIISPERLGLCGAYNWLDCKASFEINPTGPNQPIVKGDCIDPAIGYWRGTNEYAQQASHGSVPHVSLYSIMNNPMTACGCFECIAMLIPEANGVMVVSREDASMTPAGMKFSTLAGIAGGGLQSPGMMGIGKYYLLSPKFISADGGFKRVVWMSKNLKESMATELEAVAERENDPGLIGRIADGDTITEVDELVTWLEEREHPALTMPPMQPAPEPEEQEVAPAAAAKAPAAPQRAAVVEPVAAPKPEPAAPAPEAKPVAPAPVPEPAASLPQVAPGDVQAIAQMSADIVLDRIRSALEAAIGALGGTVPAAPSRPALAQVPAPVVKAAPPEPEAPSPAARPRKERPKPVGAPWIKGTGASVDLVKERWTGQVLEITLGATAANGGSRSRTLTIGGETTWPYIFSEGTMPSRPAVGIEILDKKPTDWSPLLMKAWGDVMNDPAEWAKAAEAKGAEAILLRLGATQADDSPNTAANARATVRKVLDATGLPLIVYGPGQVDLDNDLLVAVAEEGKGERLVLGLCEEKNYRTIVAAALANDQIVIASTAMDVNLAKQLNILVSDMGLPLQRILMDPTCAAVGYGIEYGYSVMERLRLAALAGDKMTQLPMIVTVGFEAWRQKESKVGEGVPEAWGDWEKRAINWETCTAAALVESAANLLILRHPESVKRVHTMIDQLMIGNSQGG
;
A
#
# COMPACT_ATOMS: atom_id res chain seq x y z
N MET A 1 -0.27 -37.32 -36.98
CA MET A 1 -1.18 -36.21 -36.62
C MET A 1 -2.61 -36.64 -36.88
N SER A 2 -3.55 -36.36 -35.98
CA SER A 2 -4.94 -36.79 -36.15
C SER A 2 -5.73 -35.95 -37.16
N LYS A 3 -6.22 -36.59 -38.23
CA LYS A 3 -7.18 -35.99 -39.17
C LYS A 3 -8.54 -35.73 -38.52
N TYR A 4 -8.93 -36.57 -37.56
CA TYR A 4 -10.18 -36.45 -36.82
C TYR A 4 -10.20 -35.18 -35.98
N ILE A 5 -9.12 -34.88 -35.25
CA ILE A 5 -9.00 -33.64 -34.48
C ILE A 5 -9.03 -32.43 -35.41
N ALA A 6 -8.22 -32.42 -36.48
CA ALA A 6 -8.23 -31.32 -37.44
C ALA A 6 -9.63 -31.09 -38.03
N THR A 7 -10.37 -32.16 -38.36
CA THR A 7 -11.75 -32.04 -38.88
C THR A 7 -12.72 -31.49 -37.82
N ARG A 8 -12.62 -31.93 -36.56
CA ARG A 8 -13.44 -31.43 -35.44
C ARG A 8 -13.13 -29.97 -35.11
N ALA A 9 -11.86 -29.63 -34.91
CA ALA A 9 -11.40 -28.29 -34.54
C ALA A 9 -11.71 -27.26 -35.64
N ILE A 10 -11.43 -27.57 -36.91
CA ILE A 10 -11.74 -26.65 -38.02
C ILE A 10 -13.26 -26.48 -38.18
N ARG A 11 -14.07 -27.53 -37.95
CA ARG A 11 -15.54 -27.43 -38.00
C ARG A 11 -16.09 -26.60 -36.82
N GLY A 12 -15.57 -26.79 -35.61
CA GLY A 12 -15.90 -25.98 -34.44
C GLY A 12 -15.55 -24.51 -34.61
N ALA A 13 -14.35 -24.21 -35.14
CA ALA A 13 -13.91 -22.86 -35.45
C ALA A 13 -14.82 -22.16 -36.48
N ASN A 14 -15.18 -22.85 -37.57
CA ASN A 14 -16.10 -22.33 -38.58
C ASN A 14 -17.50 -22.04 -37.98
N ALA A 15 -17.98 -22.88 -37.07
CA ALA A 15 -19.26 -22.67 -36.39
C ALA A 15 -19.19 -21.47 -35.44
N LEU A 16 -18.16 -21.39 -34.57
CA LEU A 16 -18.07 -20.35 -33.56
C LEU A 16 -17.82 -18.96 -34.14
N VAL A 17 -17.03 -18.85 -35.22
CA VAL A 17 -16.85 -17.55 -35.92
C VAL A 17 -18.18 -17.08 -36.52
N ALA A 18 -18.96 -17.97 -37.14
CA ALA A 18 -20.28 -17.61 -37.69
C ALA A 18 -21.30 -17.26 -36.59
N GLU A 19 -21.22 -17.91 -35.42
CA GLU A 19 -22.00 -17.58 -34.23
C GLU A 19 -21.62 -16.21 -33.67
N ALA A 20 -20.33 -15.93 -33.48
CA ALA A 20 -19.81 -14.64 -33.02
C ALA A 20 -20.20 -13.49 -33.97
N GLU A 21 -20.12 -13.70 -35.29
CA GLU A 21 -20.58 -12.74 -36.29
C GLU A 21 -22.09 -12.47 -36.15
N THR A 22 -22.89 -13.52 -35.98
CA THR A 22 -24.35 -13.41 -35.81
C THR A 22 -24.72 -12.70 -34.50
N MET A 23 -24.05 -13.03 -33.40
CA MET A 23 -24.23 -12.37 -32.10
C MET A 23 -23.80 -10.90 -32.15
N LEU A 24 -22.74 -10.56 -32.91
CA LEU A 24 -22.29 -9.17 -33.05
C LEU A 24 -23.29 -8.33 -33.86
N GLU A 25 -23.88 -8.87 -34.94
CA GLU A 25 -24.94 -8.18 -35.68
C GLU A 25 -26.18 -7.94 -34.79
N GLN A 26 -26.55 -8.91 -33.96
CA GLN A 26 -27.65 -8.76 -32.99
C GLN A 26 -27.32 -7.71 -31.93
N ALA A 27 -26.16 -7.80 -31.28
CA ALA A 27 -25.75 -6.87 -30.23
C ALA A 27 -25.65 -5.42 -30.74
N ILE A 28 -25.13 -5.20 -31.95
CA ILE A 28 -25.08 -3.87 -32.57
C ILE A 28 -26.49 -3.36 -32.95
N ALA A 29 -27.42 -4.24 -33.33
CA ALA A 29 -28.82 -3.86 -33.55
C ALA A 29 -29.59 -3.59 -32.24
N GLU A 30 -29.21 -4.24 -31.14
CA GLU A 30 -29.81 -4.11 -29.80
C GLU A 30 -29.28 -2.90 -29.00
N ARG A 31 -27.99 -2.57 -29.15
CA ARG A 31 -27.27 -1.61 -28.30
C ARG A 31 -26.59 -0.46 -29.07
N GLY A 32 -26.46 -0.56 -30.39
CA GLY A 32 -25.67 0.36 -31.21
C GLY A 32 -24.20 -0.05 -31.32
N ALA A 33 -23.52 0.44 -32.37
CA ALA A 33 -22.11 0.12 -32.61
C ALA A 33 -21.17 0.78 -31.59
N ASP A 34 -21.53 1.98 -31.13
CA ASP A 34 -20.75 2.80 -30.18
C ASP A 34 -20.95 2.37 -28.71
N CYS A 35 -21.65 1.26 -28.46
CA CYS A 35 -21.82 0.71 -27.10
C CYS A 35 -20.47 0.20 -26.57
N GLU A 36 -20.12 0.65 -25.36
CA GLU A 36 -18.84 0.35 -24.71
C GLU A 36 -18.65 -1.15 -24.42
N VAL A 37 -17.40 -1.60 -24.52
CA VAL A 37 -16.95 -2.99 -24.32
C VAL A 37 -15.70 -2.97 -23.44
N SER A 38 -15.78 -3.59 -22.27
CA SER A 38 -14.67 -3.71 -21.33
C SER A 38 -14.75 -4.99 -20.51
N PHE A 39 -13.62 -5.63 -20.23
CA PHE A 39 -13.50 -6.56 -19.11
C PHE A 39 -13.15 -5.77 -17.82
N PRO A 40 -13.54 -6.27 -16.63
CA PRO A 40 -13.28 -5.59 -15.36
C PRO A 40 -11.79 -5.39 -15.10
N ASN A 41 -11.44 -4.20 -14.58
CA ASN A 41 -10.17 -3.92 -13.91
C ASN A 41 -8.91 -4.38 -14.68
N THR A 42 -8.91 -4.21 -16.01
CA THR A 42 -7.74 -4.52 -16.87
C THR A 42 -7.34 -3.35 -17.76
N ALA A 43 -6.04 -3.09 -17.83
CA ALA A 43 -5.45 -2.09 -18.73
C ALA A 43 -5.24 -2.62 -20.17
N TYR A 44 -5.55 -3.89 -20.41
CA TYR A 44 -5.24 -4.62 -21.64
C TYR A 44 -6.45 -4.85 -22.57
N TYR A 45 -7.54 -4.10 -22.39
CA TYR A 45 -8.76 -4.16 -23.22
C TYR A 45 -9.35 -5.59 -23.21
N LEU A 46 -9.70 -6.14 -24.39
CA LEU A 46 -9.92 -7.57 -24.60
C LEU A 46 -8.55 -8.25 -24.81
N PRO A 47 -8.01 -9.00 -23.83
CA PRO A 47 -6.56 -9.22 -23.79
C PRO A 47 -5.99 -10.15 -24.86
N VAL A 48 -6.73 -11.15 -25.34
CA VAL A 48 -6.27 -12.02 -26.44
C VAL A 48 -6.28 -11.26 -27.77
N MET A 49 -7.33 -10.47 -28.05
CA MET A 49 -7.35 -9.56 -29.19
C MET A 49 -6.22 -8.53 -29.13
N HIS A 50 -5.96 -7.96 -27.96
CA HIS A 50 -4.89 -6.98 -27.76
C HIS A 50 -3.51 -7.61 -27.94
N GLY A 51 -3.25 -8.76 -27.32
CA GLY A 51 -1.99 -9.49 -27.46
C GLY A 51 -1.72 -9.95 -28.90
N MET A 52 -2.72 -10.53 -29.57
CA MET A 52 -2.50 -11.12 -30.90
C MET A 52 -2.55 -10.12 -32.06
N LEU A 53 -3.36 -9.06 -31.96
CA LEU A 53 -3.59 -8.13 -33.07
C LEU A 53 -3.21 -6.67 -32.76
N GLY A 54 -2.84 -6.35 -31.51
CA GLY A 54 -2.61 -4.97 -31.07
C GLY A 54 -3.90 -4.15 -30.93
N ALA A 55 -5.06 -4.78 -31.12
CA ALA A 55 -6.36 -4.13 -31.12
C ALA A 55 -6.67 -3.55 -29.73
N LYS A 56 -7.20 -2.33 -29.70
CA LYS A 56 -7.67 -1.66 -28.48
C LYS A 56 -9.18 -1.55 -28.54
N VAL A 57 -9.86 -2.69 -28.46
CA VAL A 57 -11.32 -2.75 -28.54
C VAL A 57 -11.92 -2.07 -27.32
N THR A 58 -12.74 -1.06 -27.56
CA THR A 58 -13.48 -0.30 -26.53
C THR A 58 -14.98 -0.22 -26.82
N THR A 59 -15.42 -0.61 -28.01
CA THR A 59 -16.83 -0.60 -28.45
C THR A 59 -17.21 -1.84 -29.24
N LEU A 60 -18.51 -2.16 -29.33
CA LEU A 60 -19.01 -3.29 -30.12
C LEU A 60 -18.58 -3.20 -31.61
N GLY A 61 -18.61 -1.99 -32.19
CA GLY A 61 -18.20 -1.77 -33.59
C GLY A 61 -16.77 -2.22 -33.89
N GLU A 62 -15.86 -2.05 -32.93
CA GLU A 62 -14.43 -2.41 -33.05
C GLU A 62 -14.16 -3.93 -33.00
N ILE A 63 -15.14 -4.75 -32.58
CA ILE A 63 -15.05 -6.21 -32.67
C ILE A 63 -15.13 -6.68 -34.13
N ARG A 64 -15.79 -5.93 -35.02
CA ARG A 64 -16.07 -6.38 -36.40
C ARG A 64 -14.81 -6.58 -37.26
N PRO A 65 -13.81 -5.68 -37.27
CA PRO A 65 -12.51 -5.93 -37.92
C PRO A 65 -11.77 -7.16 -37.38
N ILE A 66 -12.04 -7.56 -36.12
CA ILE A 66 -11.42 -8.72 -35.48
C ILE A 66 -12.06 -10.02 -35.96
N LEU A 67 -13.39 -10.08 -36.07
CA LEU A 67 -14.07 -11.22 -36.68
C LEU A 67 -13.75 -11.32 -38.19
N ASP A 68 -13.65 -10.19 -38.89
CA ASP A 68 -13.11 -10.15 -40.25
C ASP A 68 -11.65 -10.61 -40.34
N HIS A 69 -10.87 -10.60 -39.25
CA HIS A 69 -9.55 -11.25 -39.18
C HIS A 69 -9.69 -12.75 -38.92
N ALA A 70 -10.47 -13.15 -37.90
CA ALA A 70 -10.72 -14.55 -37.56
C ALA A 70 -11.23 -15.36 -38.78
N ARG A 71 -12.15 -14.79 -39.57
CA ARG A 71 -12.67 -15.40 -40.81
C ARG A 71 -11.58 -15.67 -41.86
N LYS A 72 -10.47 -14.93 -41.87
CA LYS A 72 -9.31 -15.15 -42.78
C LYS A 72 -8.39 -16.28 -42.32
N LEU A 73 -8.49 -16.69 -41.05
CA LEU A 73 -7.75 -17.80 -40.45
C LEU A 73 -8.54 -19.13 -40.51
N LEU A 74 -9.78 -19.12 -41.00
CA LEU A 74 -10.59 -20.32 -41.21
C LEU A 74 -10.15 -21.09 -42.46
N HIS A 75 -9.94 -22.39 -42.30
CA HIS A 75 -9.55 -23.30 -43.39
C HIS A 75 -10.67 -24.27 -43.78
N PRO A 76 -10.63 -24.87 -44.99
CA PRO A 76 -11.55 -25.92 -45.37
C PRO A 76 -11.25 -27.25 -44.63
N LEU A 77 -12.26 -28.09 -44.45
CA LEU A 77 -12.10 -29.39 -43.76
C LEU A 77 -11.11 -30.32 -44.49
N PRO A 78 -10.28 -31.11 -43.76
CA PRO A 78 -9.32 -32.04 -44.34
C PRO A 78 -9.96 -33.03 -45.33
N ARG A 79 -9.54 -32.97 -46.60
CA ARG A 79 -10.13 -33.74 -47.71
C ARG A 79 -10.16 -35.24 -47.41
N GLN A 80 -11.20 -35.95 -47.87
CA GLN A 80 -11.33 -37.37 -47.50
C GLN A 80 -10.19 -38.25 -48.03
N ASN A 81 -9.76 -38.04 -49.28
CA ASN A 81 -8.83 -38.93 -49.98
C ASN A 81 -7.43 -38.31 -50.22
N VAL A 82 -7.03 -37.30 -49.44
CA VAL A 82 -5.73 -36.61 -49.58
C VAL A 82 -5.11 -36.38 -48.20
N TRP A 83 -3.80 -36.60 -48.07
CA TRP A 83 -3.07 -36.56 -46.79
C TRP A 83 -2.09 -35.38 -46.71
N SER A 84 -2.59 -34.16 -46.88
CA SER A 84 -1.82 -32.93 -46.69
C SER A 84 -1.52 -32.66 -45.20
N PRO A 85 -0.42 -31.99 -44.83
CA PRO A 85 -0.18 -31.58 -43.45
C PRO A 85 -1.11 -30.43 -43.02
N TYR A 86 -2.15 -30.77 -42.24
CA TYR A 86 -3.21 -29.85 -41.80
C TYR A 86 -2.97 -29.17 -40.44
N LEU A 87 -1.74 -29.19 -39.88
CA LEU A 87 -1.49 -28.65 -38.53
C LEU A 87 -1.55 -27.12 -38.50
N GLY A 88 -0.94 -26.43 -39.48
CA GLY A 88 -1.10 -24.98 -39.62
C GLY A 88 -2.58 -24.61 -39.77
N GLU A 89 -3.27 -25.26 -40.71
CA GLU A 89 -4.72 -25.10 -40.95
C GLU A 89 -5.56 -25.28 -39.66
N THR A 90 -5.15 -26.20 -38.78
CA THR A 90 -5.79 -26.45 -37.48
C THR A 90 -5.48 -25.37 -36.45
N LEU A 91 -4.23 -24.88 -36.38
CA LEU A 91 -3.81 -23.88 -35.41
C LEU A 91 -4.31 -22.47 -35.78
N ASP A 92 -4.32 -22.12 -37.06
CA ASP A 92 -4.95 -20.90 -37.57
C ASP A 92 -6.44 -20.87 -37.20
N SER A 93 -7.15 -21.99 -37.43
CA SER A 93 -8.55 -22.16 -37.02
C SER A 93 -8.70 -22.13 -35.48
N GLY A 94 -7.70 -22.61 -34.74
CA GLY A 94 -7.61 -22.44 -33.29
C GLY A 94 -7.55 -20.97 -32.88
N GLN A 95 -6.69 -20.16 -33.50
CA GLN A 95 -6.62 -18.71 -33.26
C GLN A 95 -7.93 -17.99 -33.65
N ALA A 96 -8.56 -18.37 -34.76
CA ALA A 96 -9.90 -17.89 -35.12
C ALA A 96 -10.93 -18.16 -34.01
N THR A 97 -10.85 -19.34 -33.39
CA THR A 97 -11.73 -19.74 -32.27
C THR A 97 -11.49 -18.89 -31.03
N LEU A 98 -10.25 -18.55 -30.69
CA LEU A 98 -9.94 -17.69 -29.54
C LEU A 98 -10.47 -16.26 -29.72
N LEU A 99 -10.27 -15.69 -30.91
CA LEU A 99 -10.80 -14.36 -31.24
C LEU A 99 -12.34 -14.33 -31.23
N ALA A 100 -12.99 -15.40 -31.72
CA ALA A 100 -14.45 -15.54 -31.65
C ALA A 100 -14.97 -15.75 -30.22
N ALA A 101 -14.27 -16.53 -29.40
CA ALA A 101 -14.62 -16.75 -28.00
C ALA A 101 -14.53 -15.45 -27.18
N GLU A 102 -13.42 -14.69 -27.29
CA GLU A 102 -13.30 -13.42 -26.58
C GLU A 102 -14.32 -12.36 -27.07
N ALA A 103 -14.70 -12.41 -28.35
CA ALA A 103 -15.78 -11.58 -28.89
C ALA A 103 -17.16 -11.95 -28.31
N ILE A 104 -17.48 -13.25 -28.18
CA ILE A 104 -18.74 -13.71 -27.59
C ILE A 104 -18.80 -13.37 -26.11
N GLU A 105 -17.71 -13.57 -25.36
CA GLU A 105 -17.63 -13.19 -23.95
C GLU A 105 -17.77 -11.67 -23.75
N ALA A 106 -17.15 -10.85 -24.61
CA ALA A 106 -17.35 -9.41 -24.60
C ALA A 106 -18.80 -8.99 -24.87
N ILE A 107 -19.49 -9.64 -25.82
CA ILE A 107 -20.92 -9.41 -26.10
C ILE A 107 -21.80 -9.85 -24.91
N ARG A 108 -21.46 -10.97 -24.25
CA ARG A 108 -22.13 -11.45 -23.04
C ARG A 108 -22.00 -10.47 -21.88
N PHE A 109 -20.82 -9.87 -21.68
CA PHE A 109 -20.62 -8.77 -20.74
C PHE A 109 -21.54 -7.58 -21.03
N VAL A 110 -21.63 -7.12 -22.29
CA VAL A 110 -22.54 -6.04 -22.72
C VAL A 110 -24.03 -6.39 -22.56
N ARG A 111 -24.39 -7.68 -22.54
CA ARG A 111 -25.74 -8.16 -22.26
C ARG A 111 -26.03 -8.40 -20.76
N GLY A 112 -25.02 -8.37 -19.89
CA GLY A 112 -25.15 -8.74 -18.48
C GLY A 112 -25.27 -10.26 -18.24
N GLU A 113 -24.78 -11.06 -19.19
CA GLU A 113 -24.74 -12.53 -19.14
C GLU A 113 -23.46 -13.06 -18.48
N GLN A 114 -22.41 -12.23 -18.38
CA GLN A 114 -21.16 -12.50 -17.68
C GLN A 114 -20.86 -11.39 -16.64
N PRO A 115 -20.25 -11.69 -15.47
CA PRO A 115 -19.84 -13.03 -15.01
C PRO A 115 -21.05 -13.95 -14.77
N GLU A 116 -20.92 -15.23 -15.09
CA GLU A 116 -22.05 -16.16 -15.05
C GLU A 116 -22.65 -16.26 -13.65
N ARG A 117 -23.96 -16.02 -13.55
CA ARG A 117 -24.68 -16.09 -12.28
C ARG A 117 -24.86 -17.53 -11.82
N TYR A 118 -24.30 -17.86 -10.66
CA TYR A 118 -24.40 -19.14 -9.97
C TYR A 118 -24.95 -18.94 -8.55
N PRO A 119 -26.28 -19.03 -8.34
CA PRO A 119 -26.89 -18.78 -7.04
C PRO A 119 -26.35 -19.68 -5.92
N GLY A 120 -25.99 -19.08 -4.79
CA GLY A 120 -25.48 -19.80 -3.61
C GLY A 120 -23.99 -20.18 -3.65
N ILE A 121 -23.21 -19.71 -4.63
CA ILE A 121 -21.75 -19.71 -4.52
C ILE A 121 -21.29 -18.52 -3.67
N GLN A 122 -20.14 -18.68 -2.99
CA GLN A 122 -19.40 -17.61 -2.33
C GLN A 122 -17.90 -17.90 -2.51
N LEU A 123 -17.16 -16.97 -3.09
CA LEU A 123 -15.73 -17.14 -3.38
C LEU A 123 -14.83 -16.45 -2.34
N SER A 124 -13.74 -17.10 -1.93
CA SER A 124 -12.67 -16.48 -1.11
C SER A 124 -11.68 -15.72 -2.01
N GLY A 125 -11.95 -14.43 -2.17
CA GLY A 125 -11.30 -13.57 -3.17
C GLY A 125 -11.82 -13.84 -4.58
N SER A 126 -12.13 -12.77 -5.31
CA SER A 126 -12.62 -12.85 -6.70
C SER A 126 -12.45 -11.50 -7.41
N THR A 127 -12.60 -11.50 -8.74
CA THR A 127 -12.64 -10.27 -9.54
C THR A 127 -13.68 -9.30 -8.99
N SER A 128 -13.26 -8.08 -8.66
CA SER A 128 -14.17 -7.03 -8.15
C SER A 128 -15.03 -6.43 -9.26
N TYR A 129 -16.18 -7.06 -9.52
CA TYR A 129 -17.26 -6.51 -10.34
C TYR A 129 -17.97 -5.34 -9.63
N GLN A 130 -18.60 -4.47 -10.43
CA GLN A 130 -19.38 -3.36 -9.90
C GLN A 130 -20.52 -3.85 -8.99
N ASN A 131 -20.72 -3.14 -7.88
CA ASN A 131 -21.82 -3.27 -6.91
C ASN A 131 -21.92 -4.49 -5.96
N ASP A 132 -21.05 -5.51 -5.99
CA ASP A 132 -20.98 -6.46 -4.85
C ASP A 132 -19.58 -6.85 -4.37
N GLY A 133 -18.60 -7.06 -5.28
CA GLY A 133 -17.21 -7.38 -4.93
C GLY A 133 -17.02 -8.52 -3.92
N SER A 134 -17.96 -9.48 -3.85
CA SER A 134 -17.98 -10.49 -2.78
C SER A 134 -18.06 -11.93 -3.27
N GLY A 135 -17.91 -12.16 -4.58
CA GLY A 135 -17.94 -13.49 -5.19
C GLY A 135 -19.22 -14.27 -4.89
N ARG A 136 -20.33 -13.57 -4.58
CA ARG A 136 -21.61 -14.15 -4.19
C ARG A 136 -22.54 -14.20 -5.38
N ASP A 137 -23.26 -15.32 -5.49
CA ASP A 137 -24.21 -15.58 -6.57
C ASP A 137 -23.61 -15.56 -8.00
N HIS A 138 -22.30 -15.41 -8.18
CA HIS A 138 -21.61 -15.31 -9.47
C HIS A 138 -20.27 -16.06 -9.50
N LEU A 139 -19.90 -16.57 -10.67
CA LEU A 139 -18.57 -17.12 -10.93
C LEU A 139 -17.55 -15.99 -11.17
N ASN A 140 -16.25 -16.31 -11.17
CA ASN A 140 -15.20 -15.29 -11.21
C ASN A 140 -15.09 -14.56 -12.54
N GLY A 141 -15.40 -15.20 -13.68
CA GLY A 141 -15.10 -14.64 -15.00
C GLY A 141 -13.61 -14.26 -15.17
N PRO A 142 -13.27 -13.25 -15.99
CA PRO A 142 -11.89 -12.79 -16.18
C PRO A 142 -11.26 -12.28 -14.89
N ILE A 143 -10.08 -12.82 -14.55
CA ILE A 143 -9.21 -12.32 -13.46
C ILE A 143 -8.80 -10.86 -13.76
N ASP A 144 -8.83 -9.98 -12.77
CA ASP A 144 -8.36 -8.60 -12.87
C ASP A 144 -6.82 -8.44 -12.93
N ASP A 145 -6.33 -7.26 -13.30
CA ASP A 145 -4.88 -7.01 -13.39
C ASP A 145 -4.20 -6.85 -12.02
N ILE A 146 -4.94 -6.65 -10.92
CA ILE A 146 -4.38 -6.51 -9.57
C ILE A 146 -3.96 -7.89 -9.07
N GLN A 147 -4.87 -8.87 -9.13
CA GLN A 147 -4.58 -10.26 -8.78
C GLN A 147 -3.53 -10.88 -9.70
N LEU A 148 -3.56 -10.56 -11.00
CA LEU A 148 -2.51 -10.95 -11.93
C LEU A 148 -1.12 -10.52 -11.45
N ARG A 149 -0.95 -9.25 -11.01
CA ARG A 149 0.33 -8.75 -10.49
C ARG A 149 0.75 -9.45 -9.20
N SER A 150 -0.18 -9.68 -8.26
CA SER A 150 0.07 -10.42 -7.02
C SER A 150 0.65 -11.83 -7.27
N TRP A 151 0.03 -12.58 -8.20
CA TRP A 151 0.52 -13.92 -8.59
C TRP A 151 1.74 -13.91 -9.51
N GLY A 152 2.03 -12.78 -10.19
CA GLY A 152 3.13 -12.64 -11.13
C GLY A 152 4.50 -12.95 -10.53
N ILE A 153 4.75 -12.50 -9.31
CA ILE A 153 6.01 -12.76 -8.58
C ILE A 153 6.23 -14.27 -8.42
N GLN A 154 5.18 -15.02 -8.05
CA GLN A 154 5.26 -16.46 -7.80
C GLN A 154 5.43 -17.30 -9.09
N LEU A 155 4.94 -16.79 -10.23
CA LEU A 155 5.21 -17.39 -11.55
C LEU A 155 6.67 -17.16 -12.00
N VAL A 156 7.28 -16.05 -11.60
CA VAL A 156 8.65 -15.69 -11.97
C VAL A 156 9.68 -16.39 -11.08
N ASP A 157 9.46 -16.47 -9.76
CA ASP A 157 10.34 -17.16 -8.82
C ASP A 157 10.12 -18.68 -8.75
N GLY A 158 8.99 -19.17 -9.27
CA GLY A 158 8.65 -20.59 -9.37
C GLY A 158 7.97 -21.18 -8.13
N ARG A 159 7.57 -20.38 -7.13
CA ARG A 159 6.69 -20.83 -6.02
C ARG A 159 5.33 -21.31 -6.51
N MET A 160 4.83 -20.73 -7.60
CA MET A 160 3.65 -21.18 -8.34
C MET A 160 4.09 -21.68 -9.73
N PRO A 161 4.25 -23.01 -9.95
CA PRO A 161 4.92 -23.52 -11.14
C PRO A 161 4.23 -23.19 -12.48
N GLY A 162 2.91 -22.96 -12.46
CA GLY A 162 2.06 -22.74 -13.62
C GLY A 162 0.58 -22.88 -13.27
N PHE A 163 -0.28 -23.07 -14.26
CA PHE A 163 -1.72 -23.29 -14.06
C PHE A 163 -2.28 -24.50 -14.82
N ALA A 164 -3.33 -25.12 -14.28
CA ALA A 164 -4.09 -26.18 -14.93
C ALA A 164 -5.48 -25.65 -15.30
N ALA A 165 -5.79 -25.60 -16.60
CA ALA A 165 -7.11 -25.23 -17.09
C ALA A 165 -7.97 -26.50 -17.25
N ILE A 166 -8.92 -26.70 -16.35
CA ILE A 166 -9.85 -27.83 -16.38
C ILE A 166 -11.09 -27.41 -17.18
N VAL A 167 -11.49 -28.24 -18.15
CA VAL A 167 -12.58 -27.98 -19.09
C VAL A 167 -13.52 -29.18 -19.14
N GLY A 168 -14.70 -29.08 -18.51
CA GLY A 168 -15.73 -30.13 -18.51
C GLY A 168 -16.14 -30.58 -17.10
N ALA A 169 -16.33 -31.89 -16.92
CA ALA A 169 -16.72 -32.50 -15.65
C ALA A 169 -16.02 -33.85 -15.46
N ALA A 170 -15.58 -34.14 -14.23
CA ALA A 170 -14.94 -35.40 -13.87
C ALA A 170 -15.95 -36.54 -13.69
N LYS A 171 -15.45 -37.78 -13.71
CA LYS A 171 -16.23 -39.03 -13.52
C LYS A 171 -17.20 -39.01 -12.32
N SER A 172 -16.78 -38.41 -11.20
CA SER A 172 -17.59 -38.23 -9.99
C SER A 172 -17.10 -37.02 -9.18
N ASN A 173 -17.85 -36.62 -8.15
CA ASN A 173 -17.49 -35.47 -7.33
C ASN A 173 -16.18 -35.72 -6.55
N GLU A 174 -16.00 -36.91 -5.98
CA GLU A 174 -14.80 -37.28 -5.21
C GLU A 174 -13.53 -37.27 -6.09
N VAL A 175 -13.67 -37.66 -7.36
CA VAL A 175 -12.62 -37.55 -8.38
C VAL A 175 -12.31 -36.09 -8.70
N ALA A 176 -13.33 -35.22 -8.83
CA ALA A 176 -13.11 -33.78 -9.02
C ALA A 176 -12.33 -33.16 -7.84
N VAL A 177 -12.74 -33.43 -6.60
CA VAL A 177 -12.05 -32.95 -5.40
C VAL A 177 -10.60 -33.45 -5.36
N LYS A 178 -10.35 -34.74 -5.62
CA LYS A 178 -8.98 -35.30 -5.63
C LYS A 178 -8.12 -34.69 -6.74
N ILE A 179 -8.63 -34.50 -7.96
CA ILE A 179 -7.88 -33.83 -9.04
C ILE A 179 -7.46 -32.41 -8.61
N VAL A 180 -8.39 -31.63 -8.06
CA VAL A 180 -8.12 -30.23 -7.68
C VAL A 180 -7.19 -30.13 -6.48
N ARG A 181 -7.38 -30.94 -5.43
CA ARG A 181 -6.49 -30.95 -4.26
C ARG A 181 -5.09 -31.45 -4.61
N GLU A 182 -4.94 -32.33 -5.60
CA GLU A 182 -3.62 -32.81 -6.07
C GLU A 182 -2.88 -31.79 -6.95
N LEU A 183 -3.59 -30.83 -7.56
CA LEU A 183 -2.98 -29.67 -8.21
C LEU A 183 -2.59 -28.62 -7.15
N GLN A 184 -3.48 -28.37 -6.19
CA GLN A 184 -3.29 -27.41 -5.10
C GLN A 184 -2.12 -27.78 -4.18
N SER A 185 -1.96 -29.05 -3.80
CA SER A 185 -0.83 -29.55 -2.99
C SER A 185 0.54 -29.40 -3.67
N ARG A 186 0.54 -29.08 -4.97
CA ARG A 186 1.72 -28.89 -5.82
C ARG A 186 1.89 -27.42 -6.25
N ASN A 187 1.18 -26.50 -5.59
CA ASN A 187 1.09 -25.06 -5.88
C ASN A 187 0.69 -24.73 -7.33
N ILE A 188 -0.06 -25.60 -8.02
CA ILE A 188 -0.56 -25.31 -9.38
C ILE A 188 -1.89 -24.56 -9.27
N LEU A 189 -1.95 -23.37 -9.87
CA LEU A 189 -3.17 -22.57 -9.95
C LEU A 189 -4.21 -23.29 -10.82
N VAL A 190 -5.44 -23.44 -10.32
CA VAL A 190 -6.50 -24.19 -11.01
C VAL A 190 -7.53 -23.22 -11.58
N PHE A 191 -7.76 -23.31 -12.88
CA PHE A 191 -8.82 -22.59 -13.59
C PHE A 191 -9.92 -23.57 -14.01
N LEU A 192 -11.16 -23.35 -13.58
CA LEU A 192 -12.28 -24.27 -13.83
C LEU A 192 -13.22 -23.67 -14.88
N SER A 193 -13.55 -24.47 -15.89
CA SER A 193 -14.49 -24.08 -16.95
C SER A 193 -15.20 -25.28 -17.57
N GLY A 194 -16.16 -25.03 -18.47
CA GLY A 194 -16.77 -26.07 -19.30
C GLY A 194 -17.78 -26.98 -18.59
N ASN A 195 -18.55 -27.72 -19.40
CA ASN A 195 -19.45 -28.76 -18.93
C ASN A 195 -19.42 -29.99 -19.84
N VAL A 196 -20.08 -31.05 -19.41
CA VAL A 196 -20.42 -32.25 -20.17
C VAL A 196 -21.91 -32.50 -19.94
N ASN A 197 -22.72 -32.44 -20.99
CA ASN A 197 -24.17 -32.61 -20.91
C ASN A 197 -24.85 -31.73 -19.84
N GLY A 198 -24.37 -30.49 -19.64
CA GLY A 198 -24.93 -29.53 -18.68
C GLY A 198 -24.39 -29.62 -17.24
N ARG A 199 -23.47 -30.56 -16.95
CA ARG A 199 -22.76 -30.71 -15.67
C ARG A 199 -21.34 -30.17 -15.79
N SER A 200 -20.94 -29.25 -14.91
CA SER A 200 -19.58 -28.69 -14.82
C SER A 200 -18.82 -29.25 -13.61
N ILE A 201 -17.49 -29.26 -13.66
CA ILE A 201 -16.64 -29.52 -12.47
C ILE A 201 -16.90 -28.49 -11.35
N ILE A 202 -17.31 -27.26 -11.69
CA ILE A 202 -17.69 -26.23 -10.72
C ILE A 202 -18.85 -26.73 -9.84
N ASP A 203 -19.87 -27.34 -10.45
CA ASP A 203 -21.00 -27.95 -9.74
C ASP A 203 -20.53 -29.08 -8.79
N GLN A 204 -19.57 -29.89 -9.25
CA GLN A 204 -19.04 -31.04 -8.50
C GLN A 204 -18.24 -30.62 -7.27
N LEU A 205 -17.54 -29.49 -7.32
CA LEU A 205 -16.75 -28.95 -6.21
C LEU A 205 -17.64 -28.20 -5.21
N GLN A 206 -18.66 -27.48 -5.70
CA GLN A 206 -19.62 -26.77 -4.87
C GLN A 206 -20.47 -27.72 -4.01
N GLU A 207 -20.88 -28.87 -4.57
CA GLU A 207 -21.63 -29.90 -3.81
C GLU A 207 -20.84 -30.54 -2.67
N GLU A 208 -19.52 -30.69 -2.82
CA GLU A 208 -18.63 -31.22 -1.79
C GLU A 208 -18.12 -30.14 -0.81
N GLY A 209 -18.61 -28.90 -0.94
CA GLY A 209 -18.21 -27.78 -0.09
C GLY A 209 -16.74 -27.36 -0.26
N VAL A 210 -16.16 -27.56 -1.45
CA VAL A 210 -14.80 -27.09 -1.75
C VAL A 210 -14.81 -25.57 -1.89
N GLU A 211 -14.11 -24.91 -0.97
CA GLU A 211 -13.84 -23.49 -1.03
C GLU A 211 -13.04 -23.11 -2.29
N MET A 212 -13.59 -22.19 -3.08
CA MET A 212 -13.07 -21.73 -4.38
C MET A 212 -12.87 -20.21 -4.34
N GLY A 213 -11.91 -19.70 -5.10
CA GLY A 213 -11.56 -18.28 -5.15
C GLY A 213 -10.08 -18.03 -5.42
N TYR A 214 -9.67 -16.78 -5.25
CA TYR A 214 -8.28 -16.36 -5.33
C TYR A 214 -7.44 -16.88 -4.16
N ASP A 215 -7.98 -16.93 -2.95
CA ASP A 215 -7.24 -17.31 -1.75
C ASP A 215 -6.88 -18.81 -1.73
N THR A 216 -7.70 -19.64 -2.39
CA THR A 216 -7.48 -21.10 -2.49
C THR A 216 -6.76 -21.56 -3.77
N TYR A 217 -6.50 -20.65 -4.72
CA TYR A 217 -5.95 -20.93 -6.07
C TYR A 217 -6.86 -21.84 -6.91
N ILE A 218 -8.18 -21.78 -6.68
CA ILE A 218 -9.19 -22.57 -7.42
C ILE A 218 -10.23 -21.60 -7.98
N VAL A 219 -10.00 -21.09 -9.19
CA VAL A 219 -10.78 -19.98 -9.77
C VAL A 219 -11.85 -20.53 -10.74
N PRO A 220 -13.15 -20.38 -10.45
CA PRO A 220 -14.21 -20.83 -11.34
C PRO A 220 -14.57 -19.73 -12.36
N PHE A 221 -14.29 -19.96 -13.63
CA PHE A 221 -14.52 -18.95 -14.69
C PHE A 221 -15.95 -18.93 -15.22
N GLY A 222 -16.53 -20.10 -15.49
CA GLY A 222 -17.86 -20.24 -16.09
C GLY A 222 -18.15 -21.69 -16.46
N ARG A 223 -19.41 -22.11 -16.46
CA ARG A 223 -19.85 -23.49 -16.68
C ARG A 223 -19.78 -23.92 -18.16
N ASP A 224 -19.33 -23.05 -19.06
CA ASP A 224 -19.21 -23.36 -20.50
C ASP A 224 -17.77 -23.32 -21.04
N THR A 225 -17.61 -23.84 -22.25
CA THR A 225 -16.29 -23.98 -22.89
C THR A 225 -15.72 -22.64 -23.36
N LEU A 226 -16.56 -21.61 -23.56
CA LEU A 226 -16.11 -20.28 -23.99
C LEU A 226 -15.39 -19.55 -22.86
N SER A 227 -15.87 -19.74 -21.63
CA SER A 227 -15.25 -19.24 -20.39
C SER A 227 -13.79 -19.69 -20.20
N ALA A 228 -13.31 -20.71 -20.92
CA ALA A 228 -11.90 -21.08 -20.96
C ALA A 228 -10.99 -20.00 -21.60
N ILE A 229 -11.55 -19.04 -22.35
CA ILE A 229 -10.79 -17.93 -22.94
C ILE A 229 -10.09 -17.08 -21.88
N TYR A 230 -10.68 -16.94 -20.69
CA TYR A 230 -10.11 -16.16 -19.59
C TYR A 230 -8.76 -16.73 -19.10
N ALA A 231 -8.52 -18.04 -19.21
CA ALA A 231 -7.21 -18.66 -18.95
C ALA A 231 -6.15 -18.18 -19.94
N LEU A 232 -6.52 -17.99 -21.22
CA LEU A 232 -5.63 -17.53 -22.28
C LEU A 232 -5.48 -16.00 -22.26
N GLY A 233 -6.49 -15.27 -21.78
CA GLY A 233 -6.39 -13.84 -21.42
C GLY A 233 -5.43 -13.60 -20.25
N PHE A 234 -5.43 -14.47 -19.23
CA PHE A 234 -4.45 -14.44 -18.13
C PHE A 234 -3.02 -14.76 -18.64
N ALA A 235 -2.88 -15.82 -19.45
CA ALA A 235 -1.61 -16.19 -20.10
C ALA A 235 -1.05 -15.06 -21.00
N THR A 236 -1.92 -14.40 -21.75
CA THR A 236 -1.54 -13.26 -22.62
C THR A 236 -1.06 -12.07 -21.79
N ARG A 237 -1.82 -11.65 -20.76
CA ARG A 237 -1.41 -10.55 -19.87
C ARG A 237 -0.19 -10.86 -19.03
N SER A 238 0.11 -12.13 -18.77
CA SER A 238 1.38 -12.54 -18.15
C SER A 238 2.59 -12.21 -19.02
N ALA A 239 2.46 -12.34 -20.36
CA ALA A 239 3.51 -11.94 -21.31
C ALA A 239 3.60 -10.41 -21.48
N LEU A 240 2.46 -9.71 -21.50
CA LEU A 240 2.44 -8.25 -21.57
C LEU A 240 3.06 -7.61 -20.30
N THR A 241 2.64 -8.06 -19.11
CA THR A 241 3.04 -7.48 -17.82
C THR A 241 4.46 -7.87 -17.41
N PHE A 242 4.79 -9.17 -17.41
CA PHE A 242 6.07 -9.67 -16.87
C PHE A 242 7.11 -9.95 -17.96
N GLY A 243 6.67 -10.14 -19.20
CA GLY A 243 7.54 -10.26 -20.37
C GLY A 243 7.87 -8.93 -21.04
N GLY A 244 7.19 -7.83 -20.66
CA GLY A 244 7.40 -6.49 -21.23
C GLY A 244 6.97 -6.34 -22.69
N MET A 245 6.09 -7.20 -23.17
CA MET A 245 5.67 -7.22 -24.58
C MET A 245 4.54 -6.23 -24.86
N GLY A 246 4.58 -5.63 -26.04
CA GLY A 246 3.49 -4.78 -26.56
C GLY A 246 2.40 -5.60 -27.24
N GLY A 247 1.15 -5.12 -27.18
CA GLY A 247 0.05 -5.70 -27.94
C GLY A 247 0.37 -5.80 -29.45
N GLY A 248 0.02 -6.93 -30.06
CA GLY A 248 0.34 -7.26 -31.45
C GLY A 248 1.69 -7.97 -31.65
N GLN A 249 2.51 -8.11 -30.61
CA GLN A 249 3.74 -8.93 -30.62
C GLN A 249 3.42 -10.43 -30.45
N TRP A 250 2.43 -10.92 -31.21
CA TRP A 250 1.86 -12.27 -31.08
C TRP A 250 2.91 -13.39 -31.04
N HIS A 251 3.98 -13.26 -31.85
CA HIS A 251 5.03 -14.27 -31.93
C HIS A 251 5.78 -14.40 -30.59
N ASP A 252 6.23 -13.27 -30.04
CA ASP A 252 6.98 -13.22 -28.79
C ASP A 252 6.09 -13.56 -27.59
N ILE A 253 4.82 -13.16 -27.61
CA ILE A 253 3.80 -13.51 -26.60
C ILE A 253 3.55 -15.03 -26.55
N LEU A 254 3.44 -15.70 -27.70
CA LEU A 254 3.29 -17.15 -27.77
C LEU A 254 4.58 -17.88 -27.36
N LEU A 255 5.76 -17.36 -27.73
CA LEU A 255 7.05 -17.90 -27.30
C LEU A 255 7.26 -17.74 -25.78
N TYR A 256 6.88 -16.60 -25.19
CA TYR A 256 6.94 -16.36 -23.76
C TYR A 256 6.09 -17.39 -23.02
N ASN A 257 4.81 -17.52 -23.39
CA ASN A 257 3.90 -18.46 -22.76
C ASN A 257 4.41 -19.90 -22.81
N LYS A 258 4.85 -20.34 -23.99
CA LYS A 258 5.46 -21.66 -24.23
C LYS A 258 6.64 -21.97 -23.30
N PHE A 259 7.50 -20.99 -23.00
CA PHE A 259 8.75 -21.19 -22.27
C PHE A 259 8.77 -20.68 -20.81
N ARG A 260 7.80 -19.84 -20.40
CA ARG A 260 7.72 -19.24 -19.05
C ARG A 260 6.45 -19.60 -18.29
N VAL A 261 5.34 -19.88 -18.99
CA VAL A 261 4.05 -20.24 -18.36
C VAL A 261 3.83 -21.74 -18.52
N PHE A 262 4.08 -22.53 -17.47
CA PHE A 262 3.97 -23.99 -17.53
C PHE A 262 2.53 -24.50 -17.43
N ALA A 263 1.64 -23.95 -18.26
CA ALA A 263 0.23 -24.31 -18.27
C ALA A 263 -0.11 -25.52 -19.14
N PHE A 264 -1.17 -26.24 -18.75
CA PHE A 264 -1.74 -27.39 -19.48
C PHE A 264 -3.28 -27.43 -19.31
N VAL A 265 -3.95 -28.14 -20.21
CA VAL A 265 -5.41 -28.28 -20.23
C VAL A 265 -5.81 -29.71 -19.84
N LEU A 266 -6.75 -29.85 -18.91
CA LEU A 266 -7.41 -31.11 -18.56
C LEU A 266 -8.83 -31.11 -19.16
N ALA A 267 -9.02 -31.80 -20.28
CA ALA A 267 -10.32 -31.95 -20.93
C ALA A 267 -11.06 -33.16 -20.32
N LEU A 268 -12.11 -32.90 -19.55
CA LEU A 268 -12.83 -33.93 -18.80
C LEU A 268 -14.20 -34.27 -19.41
N GLY A 269 -14.49 -35.56 -19.53
CA GLY A 269 -15.64 -36.14 -20.18
C GLY A 269 -15.63 -35.98 -21.71
N GLU A 270 -16.82 -35.89 -22.30
CA GLU A 270 -16.97 -35.88 -23.76
C GLU A 270 -16.36 -34.62 -24.40
N VAL A 271 -15.49 -34.83 -25.40
CA VAL A 271 -14.82 -33.77 -26.17
C VAL A 271 -15.60 -33.48 -27.45
N ASP A 272 -16.37 -32.41 -27.43
CA ASP A 272 -17.12 -31.87 -28.57
C ASP A 272 -16.24 -31.01 -29.52
N ASP A 273 -16.84 -30.56 -30.63
CA ASP A 273 -16.17 -29.73 -31.65
C ASP A 273 -15.61 -28.41 -31.10
N LEU A 274 -16.30 -27.76 -30.15
CA LEU A 274 -15.88 -26.50 -29.56
C LEU A 274 -14.69 -26.71 -28.62
N LYS A 275 -14.69 -27.79 -27.82
CA LYS A 275 -13.52 -28.21 -27.03
C LYS A 275 -12.31 -28.53 -27.92
N TYR A 276 -12.49 -29.23 -29.04
CA TYR A 276 -11.41 -29.45 -30.00
C TYR A 276 -10.87 -28.15 -30.62
N ALA A 277 -11.74 -27.17 -30.90
CA ALA A 277 -11.36 -25.90 -31.47
C ALA A 277 -10.61 -25.00 -30.46
N ALA A 278 -11.11 -24.90 -29.22
CA ALA A 278 -10.45 -24.19 -28.13
C ALA A 278 -9.09 -24.81 -27.76
N ALA A 279 -9.00 -26.14 -27.73
CA ALA A 279 -7.73 -26.86 -27.53
C ALA A 279 -6.70 -26.56 -28.64
N ALA A 280 -7.13 -26.46 -29.91
CA ALA A 280 -6.23 -26.03 -30.99
C ALA A 280 -5.69 -24.60 -30.79
N GLY A 281 -6.51 -23.71 -30.21
CA GLY A 281 -6.07 -22.40 -29.73
C GLY A 281 -4.99 -22.51 -28.65
N ALA A 282 -5.24 -23.27 -27.58
CA ALA A 282 -4.30 -23.46 -26.47
C ALA A 282 -2.96 -24.11 -26.90
N ILE A 283 -2.99 -25.06 -27.84
CA ILE A 283 -1.78 -25.68 -28.43
C ILE A 283 -0.86 -24.64 -29.08
N SER A 284 -1.42 -23.54 -29.61
CA SER A 284 -0.63 -22.44 -30.19
C SER A 284 0.23 -21.70 -29.16
N TYR A 285 -0.24 -21.60 -27.91
CA TYR A 285 0.53 -21.08 -26.76
C TYR A 285 1.58 -22.09 -26.25
N GLY A 286 1.63 -23.29 -26.82
CA GLY A 286 2.48 -24.39 -26.36
C GLY A 286 1.90 -25.17 -25.18
N PHE A 287 0.62 -25.00 -24.86
CA PHE A 287 -0.05 -25.72 -23.77
C PHE A 287 -0.64 -27.04 -24.30
N PRO A 288 -0.24 -28.20 -23.74
CA PRO A 288 -0.78 -29.50 -24.14
C PRO A 288 -2.18 -29.71 -23.55
N THR A 289 -2.99 -30.53 -24.21
CA THR A 289 -4.29 -30.98 -23.72
C THR A 289 -4.24 -32.47 -23.39
N ILE A 290 -4.63 -32.83 -22.17
CA ILE A 290 -4.75 -34.21 -21.70
C ILE A 290 -6.23 -34.48 -21.49
N ALA A 291 -6.77 -35.52 -22.13
CA ALA A 291 -8.17 -35.89 -22.03
C ALA A 291 -8.36 -37.17 -21.22
N ASP A 292 -9.40 -37.23 -20.40
CA ASP A 292 -9.78 -38.42 -19.61
C ASP A 292 -10.64 -39.43 -20.40
N THR A 293 -10.86 -39.18 -21.70
CA THR A 293 -11.63 -40.00 -22.64
C THR A 293 -10.78 -40.46 -23.84
N VAL A 294 -11.25 -41.52 -24.52
CA VAL A 294 -10.60 -42.10 -25.72
C VAL A 294 -10.69 -41.12 -26.89
N ILE A 295 -9.59 -40.43 -27.19
CA ILE A 295 -9.46 -39.51 -28.33
C ILE A 295 -8.16 -39.78 -29.10
N PRO A 296 -8.07 -39.43 -30.40
CA PRO A 296 -6.82 -39.51 -31.13
C PRO A 296 -5.78 -38.50 -30.65
N GLU A 297 -4.50 -38.71 -30.96
CA GLU A 297 -3.39 -37.92 -30.41
C GLU A 297 -2.67 -37.01 -31.42
N ILE A 298 -1.90 -36.05 -30.90
CA ILE A 298 -1.08 -35.10 -31.67
C ILE A 298 0.35 -35.08 -31.13
N LEU A 299 1.25 -35.70 -31.90
CA LEU A 299 2.67 -35.91 -31.60
C LEU A 299 3.59 -35.31 -32.69
N PRO A 300 3.64 -33.97 -32.91
CA PRO A 300 4.42 -33.35 -33.98
C PRO A 300 5.80 -32.95 -33.44
N THR A 301 6.83 -33.72 -33.79
CA THR A 301 8.23 -33.33 -33.52
C THR A 301 8.56 -32.02 -34.25
N GLY A 302 8.90 -30.97 -33.48
CA GLY A 302 9.33 -29.68 -34.01
C GLY A 302 8.63 -28.46 -33.37
N ILE A 303 7.46 -28.62 -32.76
CA ILE A 303 6.78 -27.51 -32.06
C ILE A 303 7.19 -27.44 -30.58
N THR A 304 7.07 -28.54 -29.84
CA THR A 304 7.72 -28.72 -28.52
C THR A 304 8.51 -30.04 -28.49
N ARG A 305 9.04 -30.42 -27.32
CA ARG A 305 9.71 -31.72 -27.10
C ARG A 305 8.76 -32.85 -26.68
N TYR A 306 7.47 -32.55 -26.47
CA TYR A 306 6.50 -33.44 -25.83
C TYR A 306 5.17 -33.49 -26.59
N GLU A 307 4.21 -34.20 -26.01
CA GLU A 307 2.95 -34.63 -26.60
C GLU A 307 1.91 -33.50 -26.43
N HIS A 308 1.19 -33.11 -27.50
CA HIS A 308 0.34 -31.91 -27.46
C HIS A 308 -1.15 -32.22 -27.28
N VAL A 309 -1.60 -33.40 -27.71
CA VAL A 309 -2.88 -33.99 -27.32
C VAL A 309 -2.61 -35.43 -26.91
N VAL A 310 -2.92 -35.76 -25.66
CA VAL A 310 -2.73 -37.08 -25.04
C VAL A 310 -4.09 -37.62 -24.58
N SER A 311 -4.35 -38.90 -24.83
CA SER A 311 -5.56 -39.58 -24.37
C SER A 311 -5.23 -40.53 -23.21
N MET A 312 -5.88 -40.32 -22.07
CA MET A 312 -5.75 -41.16 -20.88
C MET A 312 -7.14 -41.57 -20.38
N PRO A 313 -7.79 -42.56 -21.02
CA PRO A 313 -9.14 -42.98 -20.64
C PRO A 313 -9.20 -43.35 -19.16
N PHE A 314 -10.01 -42.65 -18.37
CA PHE A 314 -9.91 -42.69 -16.89
C PHE A 314 -10.02 -44.11 -16.31
N GLY A 315 -10.83 -44.98 -16.92
CA GLY A 315 -10.99 -46.37 -16.50
C GLY A 315 -9.82 -47.31 -16.87
N GLU A 316 -8.92 -46.87 -17.77
CA GLU A 316 -7.73 -47.61 -18.20
C GLU A 316 -6.47 -47.19 -17.41
N ILE A 317 -6.56 -46.15 -16.59
CA ILE A 317 -5.48 -45.73 -15.68
C ILE A 317 -5.31 -46.80 -14.59
N GLU A 318 -4.08 -47.29 -14.43
CA GLU A 318 -3.72 -48.18 -13.32
C GLU A 318 -3.93 -47.47 -11.97
N GLY A 319 -4.57 -48.15 -11.02
CA GLY A 319 -4.80 -47.66 -9.65
C GLY A 319 -5.75 -48.59 -8.91
N LYS A 320 -5.64 -48.67 -7.58
CA LYS A 320 -6.47 -49.55 -6.72
C LYS A 320 -7.94 -49.11 -6.66
N ASP A 321 -8.16 -47.80 -6.79
CA ASP A 321 -9.43 -47.09 -6.71
C ASP A 321 -9.40 -45.86 -7.63
N ASP A 322 -10.51 -45.13 -7.76
CA ASP A 322 -10.59 -43.95 -8.62
C ASP A 322 -9.82 -42.72 -8.07
N LEU A 323 -9.44 -42.70 -6.78
CA LEU A 323 -8.68 -41.60 -6.19
C LEU A 323 -7.19 -41.72 -6.51
N GLU A 324 -6.65 -42.94 -6.51
CA GLU A 324 -5.28 -43.20 -6.99
C GLU A 324 -5.17 -42.97 -8.52
N ARG A 325 -6.22 -43.27 -9.29
CA ARG A 325 -6.29 -42.94 -10.72
C ARG A 325 -6.26 -41.43 -10.95
N ALA A 326 -7.04 -40.66 -10.18
CA ALA A 326 -7.02 -39.20 -10.23
C ALA A 326 -5.63 -38.62 -9.92
N GLU A 327 -4.93 -39.16 -8.91
CA GLU A 327 -3.57 -38.78 -8.55
C GLU A 327 -2.56 -39.01 -9.69
N ARG A 328 -2.60 -40.21 -10.28
CA ARG A 328 -1.73 -40.62 -11.39
C ARG A 328 -2.06 -39.87 -12.69
N PHE A 329 -3.32 -39.52 -12.93
CA PHE A 329 -3.75 -38.65 -14.04
C PHE A 329 -3.14 -37.25 -13.92
N VAL A 330 -3.24 -36.62 -12.75
CA VAL A 330 -2.64 -35.31 -12.47
C VAL A 330 -1.13 -35.36 -12.59
N GLN A 331 -0.47 -36.39 -12.00
CA GLN A 331 0.97 -36.61 -12.19
C GLN A 331 1.34 -36.71 -13.69
N LYS A 332 0.57 -37.44 -14.50
CA LYS A 332 0.93 -37.60 -15.91
C LYS A 332 0.75 -36.33 -16.74
N ALA A 333 -0.26 -35.52 -16.45
CA ALA A 333 -0.42 -34.21 -17.08
C ALA A 333 0.76 -33.27 -16.78
N ILE A 334 1.25 -33.30 -15.54
CA ILE A 334 2.44 -32.58 -15.07
C ILE A 334 3.71 -33.04 -15.82
N GLU A 335 3.90 -34.35 -16.00
CA GLU A 335 4.98 -34.92 -16.81
C GLU A 335 4.91 -34.47 -18.28
N VAL A 336 3.73 -34.53 -18.90
CA VAL A 336 3.49 -34.19 -20.32
C VAL A 336 3.81 -32.73 -20.61
N ARG A 337 3.46 -31.81 -19.71
CA ARG A 337 3.85 -30.38 -19.83
C ARG A 337 5.33 -30.13 -19.53
N GLY A 338 5.99 -31.07 -18.83
CA GLY A 338 7.35 -30.95 -18.34
C GLY A 338 7.48 -30.02 -17.13
N VAL A 339 6.45 -29.90 -16.29
CA VAL A 339 6.50 -29.06 -15.07
C VAL A 339 7.46 -29.71 -14.07
N LYS A 340 8.59 -29.06 -13.79
CA LYS A 340 9.57 -29.55 -12.81
C LYS A 340 9.17 -29.15 -11.40
N ILE A 341 8.14 -29.80 -10.88
CA ILE A 341 7.66 -29.54 -9.51
C ILE A 341 8.70 -30.08 -8.52
N LYS A 342 9.31 -29.18 -7.75
CA LYS A 342 10.08 -29.55 -6.55
C LYS A 342 9.11 -29.85 -5.40
N ILE A 343 8.35 -30.95 -5.51
CA ILE A 343 7.54 -31.41 -4.38
C ILE A 343 8.49 -31.70 -3.23
N THR A 344 8.35 -30.93 -2.15
CA THR A 344 8.99 -31.22 -0.87
C THR A 344 7.89 -31.81 -0.02
N GLU A 345 7.89 -33.14 0.13
CA GLU A 345 6.96 -33.78 1.06
C GLU A 345 7.42 -33.45 2.48
N VAL A 346 6.75 -32.48 3.11
CA VAL A 346 7.03 -32.05 4.48
C VAL A 346 6.10 -32.86 5.39
N PRO A 347 6.61 -33.76 6.24
CA PRO A 347 5.77 -34.74 6.93
C PRO A 347 5.11 -34.11 8.17
N VAL A 348 4.03 -33.35 7.94
CA VAL A 348 3.22 -32.69 8.97
C VAL A 348 1.72 -32.98 8.76
N PRO A 349 0.89 -33.01 9.83
CA PRO A 349 -0.52 -33.37 9.74
C PRO A 349 -1.46 -32.20 9.37
N VAL A 350 -0.90 -31.05 8.99
CA VAL A 350 -1.62 -29.85 8.54
C VAL A 350 -1.26 -29.55 7.08
N PRO A 351 -2.12 -28.85 6.32
CA PRO A 351 -1.74 -28.33 5.01
C PRO A 351 -0.44 -27.52 5.09
N TYR A 352 0.47 -27.76 4.13
CA TYR A 352 1.77 -27.10 4.06
C TYR A 352 1.98 -26.47 2.68
N GLY A 353 2.37 -25.20 2.64
CA GLY A 353 2.58 -24.44 1.40
C GLY A 353 2.61 -22.93 1.63
N SER A 354 3.08 -22.17 0.64
CA SER A 354 3.25 -20.71 0.74
C SER A 354 1.92 -19.93 0.83
N ALA A 355 0.78 -20.58 0.59
CA ALA A 355 -0.55 -19.98 0.79
C ALA A 355 -0.89 -19.73 2.28
N PHE A 356 -0.17 -20.37 3.21
CA PHE A 356 -0.37 -20.19 4.66
C PHE A 356 0.62 -19.19 5.28
N GLU A 357 1.61 -18.71 4.51
CA GLU A 357 2.59 -17.71 4.95
C GLU A 357 1.92 -16.36 5.23
N GLY A 358 1.52 -16.14 6.49
CA GLY A 358 0.84 -14.92 6.93
C GLY A 358 -0.38 -15.15 7.83
N GLU A 359 -0.78 -16.40 8.10
CA GLU A 359 -1.86 -16.69 9.05
C GLU A 359 -1.59 -16.06 10.43
N VAL A 360 -2.59 -15.32 10.96
CA VAL A 360 -2.48 -14.64 12.27
C VAL A 360 -3.24 -15.42 13.34
N VAL A 361 -2.52 -16.17 14.17
CA VAL A 361 -3.09 -16.90 15.31
C VAL A 361 -3.50 -15.91 16.41
N ARG A 362 -4.80 -15.59 16.45
CA ARG A 362 -5.41 -14.71 17.45
C ARG A 362 -5.56 -15.44 18.79
N ARG A 363 -5.62 -14.66 19.89
CA ARG A 363 -5.66 -15.20 21.26
C ARG A 363 -6.86 -16.10 21.56
N ALA A 364 -7.98 -15.93 20.86
CA ALA A 364 -9.15 -16.80 21.01
C ALA A 364 -8.88 -18.23 20.50
N ASP A 365 -8.06 -18.35 19.46
CA ASP A 365 -7.84 -19.55 18.65
C ASP A 365 -6.48 -20.23 18.94
N MET A 366 -5.73 -19.67 19.89
CA MET A 366 -4.38 -20.07 20.28
C MET A 366 -4.39 -21.29 21.22
N ARG A 367 -3.63 -22.32 20.89
CA ARG A 367 -3.35 -23.46 21.78
C ARG A 367 -2.20 -23.16 22.74
N ILE A 368 -1.14 -22.53 22.24
CA ILE A 368 0.07 -22.19 23.02
C ILE A 368 0.85 -21.03 22.35
N GLU A 369 1.64 -20.32 23.16
CA GLU A 369 2.59 -19.27 22.76
C GLU A 369 4.02 -19.60 23.23
N PHE A 370 5.03 -19.30 22.42
CA PHE A 370 6.45 -19.41 22.76
C PHE A 370 7.14 -18.07 22.51
N GLY A 371 7.97 -17.63 23.46
CA GLY A 371 8.54 -16.28 23.44
C GLY A 371 7.55 -15.21 23.94
N GLY A 372 7.64 -14.00 23.39
CA GLY A 372 6.78 -12.88 23.77
C GLY A 372 6.98 -12.40 25.22
N ARG A 373 5.90 -12.00 25.90
CA ARG A 373 5.97 -11.42 27.25
C ARG A 373 6.00 -12.47 28.38
N GLY A 374 5.56 -13.70 28.11
CA GLY A 374 5.38 -14.76 29.11
C GLY A 374 6.43 -15.87 29.11
N SER A 375 7.28 -15.92 28.09
CA SER A 375 8.29 -16.97 27.88
C SER A 375 9.42 -16.46 26.98
N ARG A 376 10.48 -17.25 26.80
CA ARG A 376 11.62 -16.95 25.93
C ARG A 376 11.75 -18.02 24.84
N ALA A 377 12.01 -17.61 23.60
CA ALA A 377 12.25 -18.54 22.52
C ALA A 377 13.40 -18.08 21.62
N PHE A 378 14.18 -19.04 21.13
CA PHE A 378 15.28 -18.79 20.20
C PHE A 378 15.32 -19.79 19.05
N GLU A 379 15.79 -19.35 17.89
CA GLU A 379 16.22 -20.17 16.75
C GLU A 379 17.73 -19.97 16.56
N TYR A 380 18.54 -21.04 16.61
CA TYR A 380 19.99 -20.98 16.44
C TYR A 380 20.45 -22.06 15.47
N LEU A 381 20.88 -21.65 14.28
CA LEU A 381 21.44 -22.54 13.27
C LEU A 381 22.96 -22.44 13.26
N ARG A 382 23.66 -23.58 13.35
CA ARG A 382 25.12 -23.66 13.39
C ARG A 382 25.68 -24.75 12.49
N MET A 383 26.86 -24.51 11.92
CA MET A 383 27.63 -25.55 11.26
C MET A 383 28.24 -26.50 12.30
N ALA A 384 28.13 -27.80 12.05
CA ALA A 384 28.73 -28.86 12.84
C ALA A 384 29.63 -29.76 11.97
N PRO A 385 30.65 -30.42 12.53
CA PRO A 385 31.42 -31.43 11.81
C PRO A 385 30.53 -32.57 11.29
N MET A 386 30.82 -33.05 10.07
CA MET A 386 30.02 -34.08 9.37
C MET A 386 29.86 -35.38 10.18
N GLU A 387 30.78 -35.69 11.09
CA GLU A 387 30.77 -36.91 11.92
C GLU A 387 30.11 -36.70 13.30
N GLU A 388 29.79 -35.47 13.69
CA GLU A 388 29.17 -35.16 14.99
C GLU A 388 27.63 -35.11 14.96
N ILE A 389 27.02 -35.10 13.76
CA ILE A 389 25.56 -35.01 13.59
C ILE A 389 24.98 -36.14 12.73
N ASN A 390 23.77 -36.57 13.04
CA ASN A 390 22.99 -37.53 12.27
C ASN A 390 21.92 -36.80 11.45
N ASP A 391 21.79 -37.14 10.17
CA ASP A 391 20.74 -36.53 9.35
C ASP A 391 19.35 -37.07 9.74
N GLY A 392 18.38 -36.17 9.88
CA GLY A 392 17.00 -36.52 10.26
C GLY A 392 16.82 -36.83 11.75
N ASP A 393 17.86 -36.66 12.59
CA ASP A 393 17.73 -36.77 14.03
C ASP A 393 17.04 -35.53 14.60
N ILE A 394 15.84 -35.74 15.16
CA ILE A 394 14.94 -34.72 15.71
C ILE A 394 14.65 -35.08 17.16
N GLN A 395 15.21 -34.29 18.08
CA GLN A 395 15.16 -34.55 19.52
C GLN A 395 14.27 -33.50 20.21
N ILE A 396 13.35 -33.93 21.07
CA ILE A 396 12.63 -33.05 22.00
C ILE A 396 13.24 -33.23 23.38
N ILE A 397 13.68 -32.15 24.01
CA ILE A 397 14.43 -32.17 25.26
C ILE A 397 13.77 -31.23 26.28
N GLY A 398 12.83 -31.81 27.06
CA GLY A 398 12.06 -31.11 28.09
C GLY A 398 10.57 -31.51 28.09
N PRO A 399 9.69 -30.71 28.72
CA PRO A 399 8.24 -30.90 28.66
C PRO A 399 7.65 -30.69 27.24
N ASP A 400 6.54 -31.35 26.95
CA ASP A 400 5.79 -31.24 25.69
C ASP A 400 4.48 -30.44 25.88
N LEU A 401 3.79 -30.09 24.80
CA LEU A 401 2.61 -29.21 24.77
C LEU A 401 1.52 -29.59 25.78
N GLU A 402 1.33 -30.88 26.04
CA GLU A 402 0.32 -31.42 26.96
C GLU A 402 0.52 -30.95 28.42
N THR A 403 1.74 -30.56 28.82
CA THR A 403 2.00 -30.05 30.17
C THR A 403 1.52 -28.62 30.38
N VAL A 404 1.17 -27.89 29.31
CA VAL A 404 0.81 -26.47 29.34
C VAL A 404 -0.67 -26.30 29.01
N PRO A 405 -1.47 -25.60 29.85
CA PRO A 405 -2.89 -25.38 29.58
C PRO A 405 -3.13 -24.59 28.29
N GLU A 406 -4.32 -24.72 27.72
CA GLU A 406 -4.73 -24.01 26.52
C GLU A 406 -4.59 -22.48 26.68
N GLY A 407 -3.94 -21.83 25.71
CA GLY A 407 -3.67 -20.40 25.74
C GLY A 407 -2.58 -19.96 26.71
N GLY A 408 -1.88 -20.91 27.36
CA GLY A 408 -0.63 -20.67 28.09
C GLY A 408 0.57 -20.49 27.16
N GLY A 409 1.77 -20.43 27.75
CA GLY A 409 3.02 -20.36 27.01
C GLY A 409 4.20 -20.99 27.74
N MET A 410 5.29 -21.24 27.01
CA MET A 410 6.49 -21.95 27.50
C MET A 410 7.75 -21.57 26.71
N ASP A 411 8.92 -21.83 27.30
CA ASP A 411 10.20 -21.58 26.64
C ASP A 411 10.50 -22.58 25.50
N LEU A 412 11.22 -22.14 24.47
CA LEU A 412 11.49 -22.94 23.26
C LEU A 412 12.78 -22.55 22.54
N GLY A 413 13.78 -23.44 22.57
CA GLY A 413 14.99 -23.35 21.75
C GLY A 413 14.93 -24.28 20.54
N LEU A 414 15.05 -23.74 19.33
CA LEU A 414 15.26 -24.49 18.09
C LEU A 414 16.75 -24.47 17.73
N LEU A 415 17.50 -25.42 18.28
CA LEU A 415 18.91 -25.63 17.94
C LEU A 415 19.02 -26.50 16.68
N ILE A 416 19.53 -25.93 15.60
CA ILE A 416 19.60 -26.56 14.28
C ILE A 416 21.08 -26.73 13.91
N GLU A 417 21.52 -27.98 13.76
CA GLU A 417 22.92 -28.30 13.47
C GLU A 417 23.02 -28.86 12.05
N VAL A 418 23.77 -28.17 11.19
CA VAL A 418 23.90 -28.52 9.76
C VAL A 418 25.34 -28.87 9.40
N ALA A 419 25.51 -29.78 8.44
CA ALA A 419 26.82 -30.10 7.87
C ALA A 419 26.71 -30.23 6.35
N GLY A 420 27.78 -29.89 5.64
CA GLY A 420 27.77 -29.96 4.18
C GLY A 420 29.10 -29.57 3.55
N ARG A 421 29.43 -30.21 2.41
CA ARG A 421 30.73 -30.05 1.71
C ARG A 421 30.95 -28.66 1.11
N LYS A 422 29.90 -27.84 1.01
CA LYS A 422 30.00 -26.41 0.67
C LYS A 422 29.42 -25.50 1.77
N MET A 423 29.06 -26.03 2.93
CA MET A 423 28.59 -25.22 4.05
C MET A 423 29.74 -24.34 4.55
N GLN A 424 29.44 -23.10 4.92
CA GLN A 424 30.41 -22.11 5.39
C GLN A 424 29.82 -21.34 6.58
N LEU A 425 30.68 -20.79 7.44
CA LEU A 425 30.25 -20.03 8.63
C LEU A 425 29.49 -18.73 8.29
N ASP A 426 29.57 -18.26 7.05
CA ASP A 426 28.83 -17.09 6.56
C ASP A 426 27.47 -17.46 5.95
N PHE A 427 27.19 -18.76 5.76
CA PHE A 427 25.88 -19.26 5.32
C PHE A 427 24.92 -19.53 6.48
N GLU A 428 25.42 -19.60 7.72
CA GLU A 428 24.60 -19.82 8.91
C GLU A 428 23.43 -18.82 9.04
N PRO A 429 23.64 -17.48 9.08
CA PRO A 429 22.53 -16.52 9.22
C PRO A 429 21.56 -16.54 8.02
N VAL A 430 22.06 -16.83 6.81
CA VAL A 430 21.23 -16.93 5.60
C VAL A 430 20.22 -18.06 5.73
N LEU A 431 20.65 -19.22 6.23
CA LEU A 431 19.84 -20.42 6.46
C LEU A 431 18.97 -20.31 7.72
N GLU A 432 19.51 -19.71 8.80
CA GLU A 432 18.80 -19.46 10.06
C GLU A 432 17.49 -18.70 9.81
N ARG A 433 17.56 -17.62 9.02
CA ARG A 433 16.38 -16.80 8.68
C ARG A 433 15.28 -17.55 7.93
N GLN A 434 15.60 -18.67 7.29
CA GLN A 434 14.62 -19.43 6.49
C GLN A 434 13.67 -20.24 7.39
N VAL A 435 14.04 -20.50 8.65
CA VAL A 435 13.16 -21.11 9.66
C VAL A 435 11.84 -20.33 9.77
N HIS A 436 11.90 -18.99 9.73
CA HIS A 436 10.72 -18.13 9.70
C HIS A 436 9.74 -18.47 8.57
N TYR A 437 10.23 -18.68 7.34
CA TYR A 437 9.38 -19.01 6.19
C TYR A 437 8.95 -20.48 6.23
N PHE A 438 9.85 -21.36 6.65
CA PHE A 438 9.58 -22.79 6.72
C PHE A 438 8.49 -23.10 7.76
N VAL A 439 8.50 -22.43 8.92
CA VAL A 439 7.49 -22.61 9.97
C VAL A 439 6.15 -21.95 9.62
N ASN A 440 6.13 -20.73 9.06
CA ASN A 440 4.89 -20.09 8.60
C ASN A 440 4.24 -20.80 7.40
N GLY A 441 4.95 -21.69 6.70
CA GLY A 441 4.37 -22.51 5.64
C GLY A 441 3.38 -23.58 6.13
N ALA A 442 3.22 -23.79 7.44
CA ALA A 442 2.28 -24.75 8.03
C ALA A 442 0.99 -24.08 8.50
N SER A 443 -0.15 -24.47 7.95
CA SER A 443 -1.45 -23.87 8.31
C SER A 443 -1.77 -24.04 9.80
N GLY A 444 -2.25 -22.95 10.41
CA GLY A 444 -2.53 -22.84 11.84
C GLY A 444 -1.31 -22.62 12.73
N VAL A 445 -0.15 -22.26 12.18
CA VAL A 445 1.08 -21.92 12.90
C VAL A 445 1.57 -20.53 12.48
N GLN A 446 1.97 -19.71 13.45
CA GLN A 446 2.49 -18.36 13.22
C GLN A 446 3.88 -18.21 13.83
N HIS A 447 4.85 -17.68 13.07
CA HIS A 447 6.22 -17.41 13.50
C HIS A 447 6.64 -15.98 13.17
N ILE A 448 7.04 -15.21 14.19
CA ILE A 448 7.51 -13.81 14.07
C ILE A 448 8.83 -13.66 14.83
N GLY A 449 9.66 -12.67 14.46
CA GLY A 449 10.97 -12.45 15.07
C GLY A 449 12.07 -13.28 14.40
N GLN A 450 13.13 -13.55 15.16
CA GLN A 450 14.38 -14.21 14.75
C GLN A 450 15.30 -14.49 15.95
N ARG A 451 16.43 -15.20 15.75
CA ARG A 451 17.56 -15.30 16.70
C ARG A 451 17.08 -15.60 18.13
N ASP A 452 17.31 -14.74 19.12
CA ASP A 452 16.85 -14.89 20.51
C ASP A 452 15.57 -14.10 20.88
N ILE A 453 14.90 -13.54 19.87
CA ILE A 453 13.64 -12.79 19.98
C ILE A 453 12.54 -13.43 19.12
N ALA A 454 12.57 -14.75 18.97
CA ALA A 454 11.54 -15.51 18.27
C ALA A 454 10.21 -15.49 19.05
N TRP A 455 9.09 -15.48 18.33
CA TRP A 455 7.74 -15.47 18.88
C TRP A 455 6.86 -16.38 18.02
N ILE A 456 6.42 -17.50 18.58
CA ILE A 456 5.76 -18.58 17.85
C ILE A 456 4.41 -18.89 18.51
N ARG A 457 3.39 -19.16 17.70
CA ARG A 457 2.07 -19.62 18.15
C ARG A 457 1.59 -20.80 17.35
N ILE A 458 0.89 -21.72 18.03
CA ILE A 458 0.15 -22.82 17.40
C ILE A 458 -1.33 -22.61 17.71
N SER A 459 -2.18 -22.72 16.70
CA SER A 459 -3.64 -22.69 16.84
C SER A 459 -4.22 -23.99 17.39
N LYS A 460 -5.44 -23.95 17.93
CA LYS A 460 -6.19 -25.15 18.34
C LYS A 460 -6.41 -26.09 17.14
N GLY A 461 -6.88 -25.55 16.02
CA GLY A 461 -7.12 -26.33 14.80
C GLY A 461 -5.90 -27.01 14.18
N ALA A 462 -4.67 -26.54 14.46
CA ALA A 462 -3.44 -27.26 14.12
C ALA A 462 -3.14 -28.39 15.13
N ALA A 463 -3.27 -28.10 16.43
CA ALA A 463 -3.07 -29.08 17.50
C ALA A 463 -4.09 -30.24 17.43
N ASP A 464 -5.36 -29.95 17.15
CA ASP A 464 -6.45 -30.93 16.99
C ASP A 464 -6.23 -31.87 15.79
N LYS A 465 -5.52 -31.40 14.76
CA LYS A 465 -5.06 -32.23 13.63
C LYS A 465 -3.83 -33.07 13.97
N GLY A 466 -3.18 -32.83 15.10
CA GLY A 466 -2.01 -33.57 15.60
C GLY A 466 -0.67 -32.82 15.53
N PHE A 467 -0.65 -31.49 15.33
CA PHE A 467 0.60 -30.73 15.26
C PHE A 467 1.28 -30.61 16.65
N THR A 468 2.23 -31.50 16.92
CA THR A 468 3.13 -31.49 18.10
C THR A 468 4.46 -30.77 17.82
N LEU A 469 5.27 -30.54 18.87
CA LEU A 469 6.60 -29.92 18.78
C LEU A 469 7.51 -30.54 17.71
N ARG A 470 7.47 -31.86 17.53
CA ARG A 470 8.36 -32.61 16.62
C ARG A 470 8.37 -32.04 15.21
N HIS A 471 7.21 -31.57 14.75
CA HIS A 471 7.00 -31.05 13.41
C HIS A 471 7.82 -29.80 13.08
N PHE A 472 8.26 -29.01 14.06
CA PHE A 472 9.24 -27.94 13.81
C PHE A 472 10.56 -28.51 13.27
N GLY A 473 11.01 -29.65 13.79
CA GLY A 473 12.19 -30.36 13.29
C GLY A 473 11.95 -31.01 11.93
N ASP A 474 10.80 -31.64 11.72
CA ASP A 474 10.43 -32.25 10.43
C ASP A 474 10.35 -31.21 9.30
N ILE A 475 9.75 -30.05 9.58
CA ILE A 475 9.71 -28.88 8.68
C ILE A 475 11.13 -28.41 8.34
N VAL A 476 11.95 -28.13 9.35
CA VAL A 476 13.29 -27.55 9.17
C VAL A 476 14.20 -28.50 8.40
N HIS A 477 14.18 -29.80 8.69
CA HIS A 477 14.94 -30.83 7.97
C HIS A 477 14.53 -30.87 6.48
N ALA A 478 13.25 -31.12 6.19
CA ALA A 478 12.77 -31.29 4.83
C ALA A 478 12.99 -30.03 3.96
N ARG A 479 12.80 -28.84 4.54
CA ARG A 479 12.92 -27.56 3.83
C ARG A 479 14.36 -27.11 3.62
N LEU A 480 15.27 -27.30 4.58
CA LEU A 480 16.70 -27.03 4.39
C LEU A 480 17.28 -27.92 3.28
N HIS A 481 16.94 -29.21 3.25
CA HIS A 481 17.38 -30.12 2.17
C HIS A 481 16.82 -29.71 0.80
N SER A 482 15.54 -29.33 0.71
CA SER A 482 14.92 -28.92 -0.56
C SER A 482 15.45 -27.59 -1.12
N ALA A 483 15.60 -26.59 -0.26
CA ALA A 483 16.06 -25.26 -0.65
C ALA A 483 17.59 -25.22 -0.84
N PHE A 484 18.35 -25.89 0.03
CA PHE A 484 19.80 -25.74 0.15
C PHE A 484 20.61 -27.05 0.05
N GLY A 485 20.01 -28.16 -0.41
CA GLY A 485 20.70 -29.46 -0.60
C GLY A 485 21.88 -29.48 -1.60
N ALA A 486 22.24 -28.34 -2.19
CA ALA A 486 23.49 -28.14 -2.93
C ALA A 486 24.66 -27.68 -2.04
N ILE A 487 24.39 -27.43 -0.75
CA ILE A 487 25.24 -26.80 0.27
C ILE A 487 25.21 -27.63 1.56
N VAL A 488 24.00 -27.94 2.02
CA VAL A 488 23.70 -28.79 3.19
C VAL A 488 23.62 -30.24 2.75
N ASP A 489 24.41 -31.12 3.37
CA ASP A 489 24.36 -32.58 3.19
C ASP A 489 23.68 -33.29 4.37
N LYS A 490 23.56 -32.64 5.54
CA LYS A 490 22.90 -33.14 6.76
C LYS A 490 22.23 -32.03 7.57
N VAL A 491 21.12 -32.34 8.22
CA VAL A 491 20.42 -31.52 9.23
C VAL A 491 20.03 -32.36 10.44
N GLN A 492 20.31 -31.85 11.64
CA GLN A 492 19.89 -32.37 12.94
C GLN A 492 19.17 -31.24 13.71
N VAL A 493 18.07 -31.54 14.40
CA VAL A 493 17.29 -30.51 15.12
C VAL A 493 17.02 -30.93 16.58
N LYS A 494 17.33 -30.03 17.51
CA LYS A 494 17.07 -30.18 18.95
C LYS A 494 16.08 -29.10 19.39
N ILE A 495 14.89 -29.56 19.78
CA ILE A 495 13.78 -28.76 20.27
C ILE A 495 13.88 -28.77 21.81
N ILE A 496 14.35 -27.68 22.38
CA ILE A 496 14.74 -27.56 23.79
C ILE A 496 13.65 -26.81 24.55
N THR A 497 12.98 -27.49 25.48
CA THR A 497 11.97 -26.93 26.37
C THR A 497 12.33 -27.10 27.85
N ASP A 498 13.41 -27.84 28.15
CA ASP A 498 14.00 -27.92 29.49
C ASP A 498 14.58 -26.55 29.90
N PRO A 499 14.18 -25.96 31.04
CA PRO A 499 14.60 -24.61 31.41
C PRO A 499 16.11 -24.42 31.61
N ALA A 500 16.83 -25.45 32.07
CA ALA A 500 18.26 -25.35 32.32
C ALA A 500 19.06 -25.43 31.03
N LEU A 501 18.72 -26.39 30.16
CA LEU A 501 19.34 -26.55 28.85
C LEU A 501 18.97 -25.40 27.90
N HIS A 502 17.74 -24.87 28.01
CA HIS A 502 17.30 -23.68 27.28
C HIS A 502 18.17 -22.46 27.64
N ALA A 503 18.39 -22.21 28.94
CA ALA A 503 19.25 -21.12 29.40
C ALA A 503 20.72 -21.28 28.97
N GLU A 504 21.26 -22.51 28.99
CA GLU A 504 22.63 -22.81 28.53
C GLU A 504 22.81 -22.50 27.04
N TRP A 505 21.90 -22.97 26.18
CA TRP A 505 22.00 -22.76 24.74
C TRP A 505 21.64 -21.34 24.29
N LEU A 506 20.73 -20.66 24.99
CA LEU A 506 20.46 -19.24 24.78
C LEU A 506 21.73 -18.37 24.99
N GLY A 507 22.56 -18.72 25.98
CA GLY A 507 23.86 -18.08 26.19
C GLY A 507 24.81 -18.28 24.99
N LYS A 508 25.01 -19.54 24.57
CA LYS A 508 25.88 -19.88 23.42
C LYS A 508 25.39 -19.28 22.10
N ALA A 509 24.08 -19.20 21.91
CA ALA A 509 23.46 -18.57 20.74
C ALA A 509 23.80 -17.07 20.68
N ARG A 510 23.68 -16.35 21.81
CA ARG A 510 24.06 -14.93 21.91
C ARG A 510 25.54 -14.70 21.61
N GLU A 511 26.44 -15.49 22.19
CA GLU A 511 27.88 -15.43 21.89
C GLU A 511 28.16 -15.61 20.39
N ALA A 512 27.44 -16.49 19.71
CA ALA A 512 27.56 -16.69 18.27
C ALA A 512 26.97 -15.52 17.45
N TYR A 513 25.84 -14.93 17.87
CA TYR A 513 25.28 -13.75 17.22
C TYR A 513 26.22 -12.56 17.32
N ASP A 514 26.78 -12.27 18.49
CA ASP A 514 27.72 -11.16 18.65
C ASP A 514 29.01 -11.37 17.84
N GLN A 515 29.48 -12.62 17.69
CA GLN A 515 30.56 -12.93 16.75
C GLN A 515 30.17 -12.67 15.29
N ARG A 516 28.95 -13.05 14.85
CA ARG A 516 28.45 -12.76 13.48
C ARG A 516 28.37 -11.25 13.24
N ASN A 517 27.79 -10.50 14.18
CA ASN A 517 27.65 -9.04 14.07
C ASN A 517 29.02 -8.34 14.00
N ARG A 518 30.02 -8.82 14.77
CA ARG A 518 31.38 -8.24 14.79
C ARG A 518 32.20 -8.50 13.52
N ARG A 519 31.88 -9.49 12.66
CA ARG A 519 32.59 -9.73 11.37
C ARG A 519 32.49 -8.55 10.39
N LEU A 520 31.52 -7.66 10.57
CA LEU A 520 31.27 -6.52 9.68
C LEU A 520 32.09 -5.27 10.03
N ALA A 521 32.64 -5.19 11.25
CA ALA A 521 33.16 -3.94 11.82
C ALA A 521 34.36 -3.34 11.05
N ASP A 522 35.06 -4.16 10.27
CA ASP A 522 36.20 -3.74 9.44
C ASP A 522 35.79 -3.34 8.00
N MET A 523 34.49 -3.33 7.66
CA MET A 523 33.98 -2.99 6.32
C MET A 523 33.16 -1.68 6.33
N THR A 524 33.50 -0.73 5.45
CA THR A 524 32.75 0.54 5.29
C THR A 524 32.00 0.61 3.97
N ASP A 525 31.02 1.51 3.89
CA ASP A 525 30.19 1.75 2.72
C ASP A 525 30.98 2.36 1.54
N GLU A 526 32.09 3.06 1.79
CA GLU A 526 33.02 3.54 0.76
C GLU A 526 33.86 2.38 0.17
N ALA A 527 34.20 1.38 0.97
CA ALA A 527 35.10 0.29 0.58
C ALA A 527 34.45 -0.71 -0.39
N VAL A 528 33.11 -0.72 -0.50
CA VAL A 528 32.35 -1.54 -1.44
C VAL A 528 31.81 -0.71 -2.61
N ASP A 529 31.81 -1.28 -3.82
CA ASP A 529 31.16 -0.71 -5.02
C ASP A 529 29.68 -1.11 -5.16
N THR A 530 29.26 -2.10 -4.36
CA THR A 530 28.01 -2.84 -4.48
C THR A 530 27.32 -2.92 -3.12
N PHE A 531 26.06 -2.48 -3.02
CA PHE A 531 25.14 -2.78 -1.94
C PHE A 531 24.22 -3.95 -2.34
N TYR A 532 23.32 -4.39 -1.47
CA TYR A 532 22.34 -5.43 -1.80
C TYR A 532 20.93 -5.00 -1.47
N SER A 533 19.96 -5.46 -2.26
CA SER A 533 18.55 -5.37 -1.89
C SER A 533 18.15 -6.48 -0.92
N CYS A 534 17.00 -6.31 -0.28
CA CYS A 534 16.22 -7.40 0.28
C CYS A 534 14.72 -7.11 0.08
N ILE A 535 14.09 -7.80 -0.88
CA ILE A 535 12.64 -7.73 -1.16
C ILE A 535 11.85 -8.87 -0.49
N LEU A 536 12.50 -9.61 0.43
CA LEU A 536 11.97 -10.81 1.12
C LEU A 536 10.63 -10.56 1.86
N CYS A 537 10.37 -9.32 2.30
CA CYS A 537 9.15 -8.94 3.01
C CYS A 537 8.00 -8.41 2.11
N GLN A 538 8.17 -8.40 0.78
CA GLN A 538 7.11 -7.99 -0.15
C GLN A 538 5.89 -8.92 -0.16
N SER A 539 5.97 -10.10 0.48
CA SER A 539 4.79 -10.95 0.74
C SER A 539 3.75 -10.32 1.67
N PHE A 540 4.10 -9.30 2.46
CA PHE A 540 3.17 -8.59 3.35
C PHE A 540 3.31 -7.06 3.36
N ALA A 541 4.37 -6.51 2.75
CA ALA A 541 4.53 -5.08 2.50
C ALA A 541 5.01 -4.89 1.04
N PRO A 542 4.11 -4.94 0.04
CA PRO A 542 4.47 -5.12 -1.37
C PRO A 542 5.46 -4.11 -1.94
N ASP A 543 5.39 -2.86 -1.46
CA ASP A 543 6.24 -1.76 -1.91
C ASP A 543 7.50 -1.55 -1.05
N HIS A 544 7.71 -2.39 -0.03
CA HIS A 544 8.90 -2.28 0.81
C HIS A 544 10.15 -2.80 0.09
N VAL A 545 11.24 -2.03 0.17
CA VAL A 545 12.58 -2.42 -0.31
C VAL A 545 13.60 -2.11 0.80
N CYS A 546 14.23 -3.14 1.36
CA CYS A 546 15.44 -2.93 2.16
C CYS A 546 16.64 -2.74 1.23
N ILE A 547 17.51 -1.77 1.54
CA ILE A 547 18.84 -1.62 0.93
C ILE A 547 19.87 -1.84 2.04
N ILE A 548 20.81 -2.75 1.80
CA ILE A 548 21.74 -3.28 2.77
C ILE A 548 23.17 -2.89 2.38
N SER A 549 23.85 -2.18 3.28
CA SER A 549 25.27 -1.81 3.16
C SER A 549 26.08 -2.40 4.33
N PRO A 550 27.43 -2.45 4.25
CA PRO A 550 28.26 -2.87 5.37
C PRO A 550 27.93 -2.15 6.69
N GLU A 551 27.70 -0.84 6.65
CA GLU A 551 27.42 -0.01 7.82
C GLU A 551 25.91 0.18 8.11
N ARG A 552 25.01 -0.30 7.24
CA ARG A 552 23.56 -0.35 7.48
C ARG A 552 23.01 -1.74 7.18
N LEU A 553 22.99 -2.59 8.21
CA LEU A 553 22.27 -3.87 8.20
C LEU A 553 20.75 -3.67 8.01
N GLY A 554 20.08 -4.72 7.57
CA GLY A 554 18.63 -4.69 7.34
C GLY A 554 17.86 -4.46 8.62
N LEU A 555 16.74 -3.73 8.51
CA LEU A 555 15.90 -3.33 9.66
C LEU A 555 15.45 -4.52 10.52
N CYS A 556 15.38 -5.72 9.94
CA CYS A 556 15.06 -6.94 10.67
C CYS A 556 16.10 -7.28 11.75
N GLY A 557 17.38 -6.91 11.59
CA GLY A 557 18.50 -7.31 12.45
C GLY A 557 19.16 -8.66 12.09
N ALA A 558 18.46 -9.54 11.35
CA ALA A 558 19.03 -10.82 10.93
C ALA A 558 20.01 -10.72 9.76
N TYR A 559 19.73 -9.85 8.77
CA TYR A 559 20.47 -9.77 7.51
C TYR A 559 21.43 -8.57 7.44
N ASN A 560 22.70 -8.86 7.22
CA ASN A 560 23.75 -7.90 6.89
C ASN A 560 24.22 -8.02 5.43
N TRP A 561 25.22 -7.23 5.03
CA TRP A 561 25.74 -7.20 3.66
C TRP A 561 26.38 -8.53 3.20
N LEU A 562 27.11 -9.22 4.08
CA LEU A 562 27.68 -10.54 3.81
C LEU A 562 26.57 -11.59 3.66
N ASP A 563 25.53 -11.53 4.50
CA ASP A 563 24.38 -12.45 4.39
C ASP A 563 23.64 -12.26 3.07
N CYS A 564 23.45 -11.01 2.63
CA CYS A 564 22.81 -10.71 1.34
C CYS A 564 23.66 -11.17 0.15
N LYS A 565 24.97 -10.96 0.22
CA LYS A 565 25.93 -11.47 -0.77
C LYS A 565 25.88 -13.01 -0.83
N ALA A 566 25.95 -13.68 0.31
CA ALA A 566 25.84 -15.13 0.39
C ALA A 566 24.49 -15.63 -0.14
N SER A 567 23.38 -15.00 0.22
CA SER A 567 22.04 -15.30 -0.32
C SER A 567 21.99 -15.23 -1.85
N PHE A 568 22.61 -14.20 -2.45
CA PHE A 568 22.73 -14.08 -3.91
C PHE A 568 23.66 -15.14 -4.53
N GLU A 569 24.82 -15.45 -3.92
CA GLU A 569 25.72 -16.52 -4.38
C GLU A 569 25.05 -17.91 -4.30
N ILE A 570 24.14 -18.11 -3.35
CA ILE A 570 23.34 -19.33 -3.18
C ILE A 570 22.19 -19.40 -4.19
N ASN A 571 21.48 -18.27 -4.41
CA ASN A 571 20.36 -18.16 -5.33
C ASN A 571 20.38 -16.80 -6.06
N PRO A 572 20.96 -16.71 -7.27
CA PRO A 572 21.01 -15.46 -8.04
C PRO A 572 19.63 -14.93 -8.49
N THR A 573 18.60 -15.78 -8.45
CA THR A 573 17.18 -15.41 -8.66
C THR A 573 16.42 -15.18 -7.36
N GLY A 574 17.13 -15.03 -6.23
CA GLY A 574 16.57 -14.81 -4.91
C GLY A 574 16.17 -13.36 -4.61
N PRO A 575 15.59 -13.12 -3.41
CA PRO A 575 15.10 -11.81 -2.98
C PRO A 575 16.22 -10.83 -2.59
N ASN A 576 17.49 -11.22 -2.71
CA ASN A 576 18.65 -10.36 -2.53
C ASN A 576 19.36 -10.20 -3.87
N GLN A 577 19.38 -8.98 -4.39
CA GLN A 577 20.02 -8.64 -5.67
C GLN A 577 21.14 -7.62 -5.45
N PRO A 578 22.27 -7.72 -6.17
CA PRO A 578 23.34 -6.75 -6.08
C PRO A 578 22.91 -5.41 -6.70
N ILE A 579 23.03 -4.34 -5.92
CA ILE A 579 22.85 -2.96 -6.35
C ILE A 579 24.23 -2.35 -6.54
N VAL A 580 24.68 -2.24 -7.80
CA VAL A 580 25.87 -1.42 -8.12
C VAL A 580 25.53 0.03 -7.78
N LYS A 581 26.33 0.69 -6.93
CA LYS A 581 25.99 2.04 -6.43
C LYS A 581 25.82 3.06 -7.57
N GLY A 582 26.69 3.00 -8.58
CA GLY A 582 26.73 4.00 -9.65
C GLY A 582 27.16 5.37 -9.13
N ASP A 583 26.63 6.44 -9.73
CA ASP A 583 26.94 7.81 -9.29
C ASP A 583 26.46 8.04 -7.85
N CYS A 584 27.34 8.60 -7.01
CA CYS A 584 26.94 9.16 -5.72
C CYS A 584 26.36 10.56 -5.96
N ILE A 585 25.10 10.75 -5.59
CA ILE A 585 24.36 12.00 -5.76
C ILE A 585 24.62 12.90 -4.55
N ASP A 586 24.50 12.33 -3.35
CA ASP A 586 24.84 12.98 -2.08
C ASP A 586 25.52 11.98 -1.14
N PRO A 587 26.81 12.15 -0.79
CA PRO A 587 27.54 11.25 0.11
C PRO A 587 27.24 11.47 1.60
N ALA A 588 26.60 12.58 1.99
CA ALA A 588 26.26 12.90 3.37
C ALA A 588 24.87 12.36 3.74
N ILE A 589 23.86 12.57 2.88
CA ILE A 589 22.52 11.95 3.01
C ILE A 589 22.55 10.47 2.61
N GLY A 590 23.49 10.09 1.74
CA GLY A 590 23.62 8.73 1.23
C GLY A 590 22.60 8.43 0.14
N TYR A 591 22.57 9.27 -0.89
CA TYR A 591 21.85 9.01 -2.15
C TYR A 591 22.82 8.53 -3.22
N TRP A 592 22.46 7.44 -3.90
CA TRP A 592 23.13 6.94 -5.09
C TRP A 592 22.13 6.72 -6.22
N ARG A 593 22.61 6.84 -7.47
CA ARG A 593 21.81 6.55 -8.67
C ARG A 593 21.23 5.14 -8.60
N GLY A 594 22.08 4.12 -8.39
CA GLY A 594 21.66 2.73 -8.40
C GLY A 594 20.73 2.34 -7.25
N THR A 595 20.83 2.98 -6.08
CA THR A 595 19.90 2.73 -4.96
C THR A 595 18.52 3.30 -5.24
N ASN A 596 18.44 4.48 -5.86
CA ASN A 596 17.17 5.12 -6.23
C ASN A 596 16.51 4.39 -7.42
N GLU A 597 17.27 4.09 -8.47
CA GLU A 597 16.78 3.33 -9.64
C GLU A 597 16.27 1.93 -9.23
N TYR A 598 16.99 1.22 -8.36
CA TYR A 598 16.51 -0.07 -7.83
C TYR A 598 15.28 0.09 -6.93
N ALA A 599 15.24 1.07 -6.03
CA ALA A 599 14.08 1.30 -5.16
C ALA A 599 12.82 1.58 -5.98
N GLN A 600 12.89 2.50 -6.94
CA GLN A 600 11.78 2.85 -7.81
C GLN A 600 11.30 1.64 -8.65
N GLN A 601 12.22 0.82 -9.16
CA GLN A 601 11.86 -0.41 -9.88
C GLN A 601 11.19 -1.45 -8.97
N ALA A 602 11.77 -1.72 -7.80
CA ALA A 602 11.35 -2.80 -6.91
C ALA A 602 10.15 -2.45 -6.02
N SER A 603 9.79 -1.16 -5.88
CA SER A 603 8.60 -0.69 -5.17
C SER A 603 7.42 -0.33 -6.09
N HIS A 604 7.46 -0.76 -7.37
CA HIS A 604 6.44 -0.44 -8.37
C HIS A 604 6.26 1.08 -8.64
N GLY A 605 7.29 1.89 -8.35
CA GLY A 605 7.30 3.35 -8.55
C GLY A 605 6.93 4.19 -7.32
N SER A 606 6.54 3.58 -6.21
CA SER A 606 6.10 4.29 -4.99
C SER A 606 7.23 4.96 -4.18
N VAL A 607 8.49 4.51 -4.34
CA VAL A 607 9.67 4.96 -3.58
C VAL A 607 10.71 5.49 -4.58
N PRO A 608 10.67 6.78 -4.95
CA PRO A 608 11.56 7.35 -5.96
C PRO A 608 13.00 7.52 -5.46
N HIS A 609 13.18 7.76 -4.16
CA HIS A 609 14.47 8.03 -3.54
C HIS A 609 14.58 7.32 -2.18
N VAL A 610 15.77 6.82 -1.85
CA VAL A 610 16.08 6.23 -0.54
C VAL A 610 17.40 6.79 -0.02
N SER A 611 17.35 7.45 1.13
CA SER A 611 18.57 7.79 1.87
C SER A 611 19.06 6.61 2.71
N LEU A 612 20.37 6.39 2.71
CA LEU A 612 20.98 5.46 3.67
C LEU A 612 21.34 6.14 5.00
N TYR A 613 21.52 7.47 5.07
CA TYR A 613 22.10 8.13 6.24
C TYR A 613 21.22 9.21 6.90
N SER A 614 19.96 9.37 6.50
CA SER A 614 19.01 10.31 7.13
C SER A 614 17.71 9.63 7.58
N ILE A 615 17.12 10.12 8.68
CA ILE A 615 15.73 9.86 9.08
C ILE A 615 14.79 10.95 8.53
N MET A 616 15.30 12.14 8.24
CA MET A 616 14.51 13.31 7.79
C MET A 616 14.26 13.31 6.28
N ASN A 617 15.23 12.85 5.49
CA ASN A 617 15.22 12.95 4.02
C ASN A 617 14.98 11.58 3.40
N ASN A 618 13.87 11.40 2.67
CA ASN A 618 13.40 10.15 2.03
C ASN A 618 13.89 8.86 2.75
N PRO A 619 13.53 8.64 4.04
CA PRO A 619 14.03 7.49 4.77
C PRO A 619 13.59 6.19 4.08
N MET A 620 14.47 5.19 4.10
CA MET A 620 14.16 3.83 3.65
C MET A 620 12.87 3.33 4.32
N THR A 621 11.96 2.78 3.52
CA THR A 621 10.67 2.28 4.00
C THR A 621 10.84 1.13 4.97
N ALA A 622 9.82 0.82 5.76
CA ALA A 622 9.86 -0.31 6.69
C ALA A 622 8.60 -1.19 6.58
N CYS A 623 8.78 -2.51 6.61
CA CYS A 623 7.68 -3.46 6.44
C CYS A 623 6.93 -3.80 7.75
N GLY A 624 7.65 -4.01 8.85
CA GLY A 624 7.08 -4.45 10.14
C GLY A 624 7.92 -5.46 10.94
N CYS A 625 9.01 -6.00 10.38
CA CYS A 625 9.88 -6.98 11.06
C CYS A 625 11.03 -6.35 11.86
N PHE A 626 11.05 -5.03 12.06
CA PHE A 626 12.14 -4.30 12.73
C PHE A 626 12.31 -4.63 14.23
N GLU A 627 13.54 -4.64 14.72
CA GLU A 627 13.86 -4.86 16.14
C GLU A 627 13.56 -3.63 16.99
N CYS A 628 13.82 -2.44 16.45
CA CYS A 628 13.60 -1.14 17.10
C CYS A 628 12.96 -0.14 16.12
N ILE A 629 12.32 0.88 16.66
CA ILE A 629 11.89 2.07 15.92
C ILE A 629 12.66 3.27 16.46
N ALA A 630 13.31 4.02 15.58
CA ALA A 630 13.78 5.36 15.89
C ALA A 630 12.72 6.38 15.43
N MET A 631 12.44 7.37 16.26
CA MET A 631 11.46 8.42 15.97
C MET A 631 11.96 9.77 16.51
N LEU A 632 11.81 10.83 15.71
CA LEU A 632 12.08 12.22 16.09
C LEU A 632 11.19 12.66 17.27
N ILE A 633 11.80 13.30 18.26
CA ILE A 633 11.15 14.09 19.30
C ILE A 633 11.59 15.55 19.08
N PRO A 634 10.77 16.38 18.39
CA PRO A 634 11.16 17.74 18.01
C PRO A 634 11.58 18.63 19.19
N GLU A 635 10.88 18.50 20.32
CA GLU A 635 11.10 19.25 21.57
C GLU A 635 12.48 18.98 22.17
N ALA A 636 12.99 17.76 21.98
CA ALA A 636 14.30 17.31 22.45
C ALA A 636 15.42 17.49 21.40
N ASN A 637 15.09 17.98 20.20
CA ASN A 637 16.00 18.11 19.05
C ASN A 637 16.79 16.82 18.73
N GLY A 638 16.14 15.67 18.88
CA GLY A 638 16.77 14.35 18.82
C GLY A 638 15.78 13.23 18.51
N VAL A 639 16.25 11.99 18.51
CA VAL A 639 15.43 10.79 18.32
C VAL A 639 15.31 9.98 19.60
N MET A 640 14.12 9.43 19.85
CA MET A 640 13.96 8.31 20.76
C MET A 640 14.17 6.98 20.01
N VAL A 641 14.62 5.94 20.70
CA VAL A 641 14.76 4.58 20.14
C VAL A 641 14.04 3.57 21.04
N VAL A 642 12.94 3.00 20.55
CA VAL A 642 12.12 2.02 21.28
C VAL A 642 12.28 0.62 20.71
N SER A 643 12.49 -0.37 21.58
CA SER A 643 12.66 -1.79 21.18
C SER A 643 11.35 -2.57 21.13
N ARG A 644 11.30 -3.63 20.32
CA ARG A 644 10.15 -4.53 20.16
C ARG A 644 9.69 -5.20 21.45
N GLU A 645 10.60 -5.44 22.39
CA GLU A 645 10.28 -6.03 23.69
C GLU A 645 9.63 -5.02 24.66
N ASP A 646 9.78 -3.73 24.39
CA ASP A 646 9.38 -2.67 25.31
C ASP A 646 7.88 -2.35 25.18
N ALA A 647 7.14 -2.74 26.22
CA ALA A 647 5.70 -2.52 26.35
C ALA A 647 5.34 -1.31 27.23
N SER A 648 6.31 -0.47 27.59
CA SER A 648 6.10 0.81 28.30
C SER A 648 5.33 1.83 27.45
N MET A 649 5.26 3.09 27.92
CA MET A 649 4.89 4.22 27.08
C MET A 649 6.15 5.01 26.76
N THR A 650 6.29 5.45 25.51
CA THR A 650 7.41 6.31 25.10
C THR A 650 7.04 7.79 25.21
N PRO A 651 8.02 8.72 25.29
CA PRO A 651 7.79 10.17 25.29
C PRO A 651 6.95 10.72 24.11
N ALA A 652 6.80 9.97 23.01
CA ALA A 652 5.88 10.29 21.91
C ALA A 652 4.41 9.92 22.20
N GLY A 653 4.02 9.67 23.46
CA GLY A 653 2.66 9.30 23.87
C GLY A 653 2.18 7.93 23.35
N MET A 654 3.09 7.12 22.79
CA MET A 654 2.78 5.89 22.06
C MET A 654 3.61 4.69 22.53
N LYS A 655 3.11 3.49 22.27
CA LYS A 655 3.82 2.22 22.51
C LYS A 655 4.47 1.72 21.23
N PHE A 656 5.46 0.83 21.34
CA PHE A 656 6.06 0.15 20.18
C PHE A 656 5.00 -0.43 19.22
N SER A 657 3.95 -1.06 19.73
CA SER A 657 2.88 -1.64 18.90
C SER A 657 2.09 -0.61 18.08
N THR A 658 1.93 0.62 18.59
CA THR A 658 1.25 1.70 17.88
C THR A 658 2.19 2.30 16.83
N LEU A 659 3.43 2.60 17.23
CA LEU A 659 4.48 3.10 16.35
C LEU A 659 4.77 2.13 15.20
N ALA A 660 4.73 0.82 15.46
CA ALA A 660 4.94 -0.22 14.44
C ALA A 660 3.84 -0.23 13.37
N GLY A 661 2.62 0.18 13.71
CA GLY A 661 1.53 0.37 12.74
C GLY A 661 1.66 1.63 11.89
N ILE A 662 2.44 2.62 12.34
CA ILE A 662 2.71 3.88 11.63
C ILE A 662 3.98 3.77 10.77
N ALA A 663 5.01 3.06 11.27
CA ALA A 663 6.27 2.80 10.58
C ALA A 663 6.21 1.66 9.55
N GLY A 664 5.19 0.79 9.62
CA GLY A 664 5.08 -0.43 8.83
C GLY A 664 4.53 -0.24 7.40
N GLY A 665 4.26 -1.36 6.73
CA GLY A 665 3.52 -1.39 5.47
C GLY A 665 4.30 -0.99 4.21
N GLY A 666 5.51 -0.47 4.33
CA GLY A 666 6.33 -0.02 3.19
C GLY A 666 6.22 1.48 2.87
N LEU A 667 5.72 2.30 3.80
CA LEU A 667 5.65 3.76 3.65
C LEU A 667 7.01 4.44 3.90
N GLN A 668 7.23 5.62 3.31
CA GLN A 668 8.31 6.55 3.70
C GLN A 668 7.76 7.56 4.70
N SER A 669 8.30 7.55 5.92
CA SER A 669 7.80 8.37 7.03
C SER A 669 8.93 9.27 7.58
N PRO A 670 9.14 10.48 7.03
CA PRO A 670 10.13 11.43 7.54
C PRO A 670 10.05 11.61 9.06
N GLY A 671 11.20 11.51 9.74
CA GLY A 671 11.29 11.52 11.20
C GLY A 671 10.98 10.18 11.88
N MET A 672 10.71 9.09 11.16
CA MET A 672 10.49 7.76 11.73
C MET A 672 11.15 6.66 10.88
N MET A 673 11.83 5.70 11.51
CA MET A 673 12.45 4.57 10.80
C MET A 673 12.47 3.28 11.63
N GLY A 674 12.14 2.15 11.00
CA GLY A 674 12.39 0.82 11.55
C GLY A 674 13.86 0.41 11.36
N ILE A 675 14.52 -0.09 12.41
CA ILE A 675 15.95 -0.43 12.41
C ILE A 675 16.24 -1.74 13.15
N GLY A 676 17.34 -2.40 12.78
CA GLY A 676 17.97 -3.45 13.57
C GLY A 676 18.83 -2.82 14.67
N LYS A 677 18.90 -3.43 15.86
CA LYS A 677 19.48 -2.79 17.06
C LYS A 677 20.96 -2.43 16.89
N TYR A 678 21.73 -3.25 16.18
CA TYR A 678 23.14 -2.99 15.89
C TYR A 678 23.38 -1.83 14.92
N TYR A 679 22.36 -1.28 14.24
CA TYR A 679 22.54 -0.08 13.42
C TYR A 679 22.92 1.14 14.29
N LEU A 680 22.52 1.17 15.56
CA LEU A 680 22.90 2.20 16.53
C LEU A 680 24.42 2.30 16.74
N LEU A 681 25.15 1.21 16.47
CA LEU A 681 26.60 1.16 16.61
C LEU A 681 27.33 1.72 15.39
N SER A 682 26.63 1.92 14.27
CA SER A 682 27.22 2.35 13.00
C SER A 682 27.80 3.76 13.08
N PRO A 683 28.95 4.04 12.41
CA PRO A 683 29.38 5.41 12.12
C PRO A 683 28.37 6.17 11.23
N LYS A 684 27.56 5.44 10.45
CA LYS A 684 26.56 5.99 9.52
C LYS A 684 25.19 6.26 10.15
N PHE A 685 24.94 5.78 11.37
CA PHE A 685 23.64 5.87 12.05
C PHE A 685 23.09 7.30 12.07
N ILE A 686 22.10 7.59 11.20
CA ILE A 686 21.53 8.94 10.97
C ILE A 686 22.60 10.05 10.88
N SER A 687 23.74 9.72 10.26
CA SER A 687 24.93 10.59 10.25
C SER A 687 24.71 11.93 9.53
N ALA A 688 23.76 12.00 8.57
CA ALA A 688 23.34 13.24 7.94
C ALA A 688 22.68 14.22 8.94
N ASP A 689 21.92 13.68 9.90
CA ASP A 689 21.08 14.49 10.80
C ASP A 689 21.78 14.83 12.12
N GLY A 690 22.95 14.22 12.39
CA GLY A 690 23.77 14.46 13.59
C GLY A 690 24.31 13.23 14.30
N GLY A 691 24.08 12.02 13.77
CA GLY A 691 24.67 10.80 14.32
C GLY A 691 24.02 10.33 15.63
N PHE A 692 24.71 9.41 16.33
CA PHE A 692 24.24 8.84 17.61
C PHE A 692 24.02 9.90 18.71
N LYS A 693 24.65 11.09 18.62
CA LYS A 693 24.43 12.23 19.53
C LYS A 693 22.99 12.77 19.55
N ARG A 694 22.17 12.38 18.56
CA ARG A 694 20.73 12.66 18.54
C ARG A 694 19.91 11.72 19.42
N VAL A 695 20.42 10.57 19.87
CA VAL A 695 19.62 9.64 20.68
C VAL A 695 19.40 10.22 22.07
N VAL A 696 18.17 10.69 22.35
CA VAL A 696 17.80 11.39 23.60
C VAL A 696 17.09 10.50 24.61
N TRP A 697 16.39 9.47 24.13
CA TRP A 697 15.69 8.47 24.94
C TRP A 697 15.89 7.09 24.32
N MET A 698 16.05 6.06 25.15
CA MET A 698 16.22 4.67 24.68
C MET A 698 15.53 3.68 25.63
N SER A 699 14.87 2.65 25.09
CA SER A 699 14.34 1.55 25.90
C SER A 699 15.41 0.97 26.85
N LYS A 700 15.06 0.77 28.12
CA LYS A 700 16.02 0.38 29.15
C LYS A 700 16.72 -0.96 28.86
N ASN A 701 15.98 -1.97 28.40
CA ASN A 701 16.53 -3.27 27.99
C ASN A 701 17.60 -3.12 26.88
N LEU A 702 17.47 -2.12 26.01
CA LEU A 702 18.41 -1.84 24.93
C LEU A 702 19.70 -1.20 25.45
N LYS A 703 19.60 -0.23 26.38
CA LYS A 703 20.77 0.30 27.11
C LYS A 703 21.51 -0.80 27.87
N GLU A 704 20.78 -1.61 28.63
CA GLU A 704 21.37 -2.65 29.51
C GLU A 704 22.00 -3.80 28.70
N SER A 705 21.38 -4.23 27.60
CA SER A 705 21.89 -5.34 26.78
C SER A 705 22.98 -4.97 25.78
N MET A 706 23.21 -3.68 25.53
CA MET A 706 24.25 -3.19 24.61
C MET A 706 25.19 -2.17 25.27
N ALA A 707 25.28 -2.16 26.62
CA ALA A 707 25.96 -1.12 27.38
C ALA A 707 27.40 -0.87 26.92
N THR A 708 28.23 -1.92 26.82
CA THR A 708 29.64 -1.80 26.42
C THR A 708 29.82 -1.38 24.95
N GLU A 709 28.96 -1.87 24.06
CA GLU A 709 28.93 -1.44 22.67
C GLU A 709 28.53 0.04 22.52
N LEU A 710 27.55 0.51 23.30
CA LEU A 710 27.10 1.90 23.32
C LEU A 710 28.10 2.84 24.00
N GLU A 711 28.82 2.38 25.03
CA GLU A 711 29.98 3.07 25.62
C GLU A 711 31.09 3.27 24.58
N ALA A 712 31.40 2.25 23.76
CA ALA A 712 32.37 2.37 22.68
C ALA A 712 31.92 3.36 21.57
N VAL A 713 30.62 3.46 21.29
CA VAL A 713 30.07 4.53 20.43
C VAL A 713 30.28 5.89 21.09
N ALA A 714 29.95 6.04 22.37
CA ALA A 714 30.12 7.29 23.11
C ALA A 714 31.59 7.77 23.13
N GLU A 715 32.56 6.86 23.29
CA GLU A 715 33.99 7.15 23.13
C GLU A 715 34.35 7.59 21.71
N ARG A 716 33.89 6.88 20.67
CA ARG A 716 34.10 7.25 19.25
C ARG A 716 33.55 8.65 18.95
N GLU A 717 32.36 8.95 19.47
CA GLU A 717 31.71 10.24 19.36
C GLU A 717 32.41 11.37 20.15
N ASN A 718 33.49 11.06 20.88
CA ASN A 718 34.23 11.97 21.76
C ASN A 718 33.37 12.53 22.92
N ASP A 719 32.39 11.75 23.38
CA ASP A 719 31.56 12.05 24.56
C ASP A 719 31.30 10.79 25.40
N PRO A 720 32.29 10.29 26.17
CA PRO A 720 32.14 9.08 26.97
C PRO A 720 31.04 9.15 28.04
N GLY A 721 30.53 10.35 28.36
CA GLY A 721 29.42 10.54 29.29
C GLY A 721 28.03 10.33 28.67
N LEU A 722 27.93 10.30 27.33
CA LEU A 722 26.68 10.40 26.58
C LEU A 722 25.60 9.42 27.05
N ILE A 723 25.93 8.13 27.23
CA ILE A 723 24.95 7.08 27.59
C ILE A 723 24.27 7.36 28.94
N GLY A 724 24.99 7.98 29.89
CA GLY A 724 24.45 8.43 31.18
C GLY A 724 23.61 9.70 31.10
N ARG A 725 23.47 10.31 29.92
CA ARG A 725 22.64 11.49 29.65
C ARG A 725 21.38 11.17 28.85
N ILE A 726 21.35 10.07 28.12
CA ILE A 726 20.14 9.54 27.44
C ILE A 726 19.10 9.11 28.50
N ALA A 727 17.82 9.40 28.30
CA ALA A 727 16.69 8.97 29.15
C ALA A 727 16.21 7.53 28.85
N ASP A 728 15.34 6.94 29.68
CA ASP A 728 14.73 5.62 29.43
C ASP A 728 13.32 5.44 30.02
N GLY A 729 12.59 4.42 29.56
CA GLY A 729 11.18 4.19 29.90
C GLY A 729 10.85 3.74 31.33
N ASP A 730 11.86 3.50 32.17
CA ASP A 730 11.67 3.31 33.63
C ASP A 730 11.79 4.64 34.39
N THR A 731 12.43 5.65 33.78
CA THR A 731 12.70 6.96 34.40
C THR A 731 11.82 8.08 33.84
N ILE A 732 11.48 8.04 32.55
CA ILE A 732 10.83 9.13 31.81
C ILE A 732 9.89 8.55 30.75
N THR A 733 8.61 8.93 30.81
CA THR A 733 7.59 8.51 29.82
C THR A 733 6.88 9.66 29.12
N GLU A 734 7.06 10.91 29.57
CA GLU A 734 6.45 12.11 28.98
C GLU A 734 7.52 13.04 28.37
N VAL A 735 7.14 13.86 27.39
CA VAL A 735 8.09 14.75 26.68
C VAL A 735 8.62 15.91 27.54
N ASP A 736 7.80 16.49 28.41
CA ASP A 736 8.23 17.58 29.32
C ASP A 736 9.29 17.09 30.32
N GLU A 737 9.14 15.86 30.82
CA GLU A 737 10.11 15.20 31.69
C GLU A 737 11.42 14.94 30.94
N LEU A 738 11.32 14.48 29.67
CA LEU A 738 12.48 14.26 28.80
C LEU A 738 13.27 15.55 28.58
N VAL A 739 12.63 16.65 28.18
CA VAL A 739 13.31 17.94 27.96
C VAL A 739 14.00 18.41 29.25
N THR A 740 13.31 18.35 30.39
CA THR A 740 13.86 18.72 31.70
C THR A 740 15.13 17.92 32.04
N TRP A 741 15.11 16.60 31.85
CA TRP A 741 16.28 15.73 32.07
C TRP A 741 17.44 16.04 31.12
N LEU A 742 17.16 16.31 29.85
CA LEU A 742 18.20 16.64 28.86
C LEU A 742 18.86 18.00 29.19
N GLU A 743 18.12 18.95 29.74
CA GLU A 743 18.68 20.20 30.29
C GLU A 743 19.53 19.93 31.54
N GLU A 744 19.01 19.20 32.54
CA GLU A 744 19.75 18.85 33.77
C GLU A 744 21.04 18.04 33.49
N ARG A 745 21.08 17.29 32.39
CA ARG A 745 22.24 16.48 31.98
C ARG A 745 23.14 17.18 30.95
N GLU A 746 22.83 18.39 30.50
CA GLU A 746 23.54 19.09 29.42
C GLU A 746 23.68 18.21 28.15
N HIS A 747 22.58 17.58 27.69
CA HIS A 747 22.63 16.64 26.56
C HIS A 747 22.97 17.36 25.23
N PRO A 748 23.92 16.85 24.42
CA PRO A 748 24.45 17.58 23.26
C PRO A 748 23.37 17.96 22.22
N ALA A 749 22.36 17.10 22.01
CA ALA A 749 21.25 17.33 21.08
C ALA A 749 20.59 18.72 21.23
N LEU A 750 20.41 19.23 22.45
CA LEU A 750 19.80 20.54 22.71
C LEU A 750 20.63 21.73 22.16
N THR A 751 21.92 21.51 21.89
CA THR A 751 22.86 22.53 21.38
C THR A 751 23.22 22.35 19.90
N MET A 752 22.81 21.24 19.29
CA MET A 752 23.01 20.94 17.88
C MET A 752 22.01 21.73 17.01
N PRO A 753 22.25 21.89 15.69
CA PRO A 753 21.25 22.46 14.78
C PRO A 753 19.90 21.74 14.86
N PRO A 754 18.77 22.39 14.57
CA PRO A 754 17.47 21.72 14.47
C PRO A 754 17.51 20.54 13.50
N MET A 755 16.92 19.39 13.86
CA MET A 755 16.68 18.30 12.91
C MET A 755 15.58 18.72 11.93
N GLN A 756 15.95 18.90 10.65
CA GLN A 756 15.05 19.33 9.58
C GLN A 756 15.40 18.57 8.29
N PRO A 757 14.46 18.42 7.34
CA PRO A 757 14.80 18.01 5.98
C PRO A 757 15.80 19.00 5.36
N ALA A 758 16.69 18.50 4.52
CA ALA A 758 17.45 19.32 3.59
C ALA A 758 16.49 19.87 2.53
N PRO A 759 16.73 21.08 1.98
CA PRO A 759 16.04 21.51 0.78
C PRO A 759 16.34 20.53 -0.35
N GLU A 760 15.32 20.11 -1.09
CA GLU A 760 15.50 19.22 -2.24
C GLU A 760 16.46 19.87 -3.26
N PRO A 761 17.40 19.10 -3.84
CA PRO A 761 18.29 19.65 -4.86
C PRO A 761 17.47 20.06 -6.08
N GLU A 762 17.71 21.28 -6.58
CA GLU A 762 17.01 21.82 -7.76
C GLU A 762 17.00 20.78 -8.90
N GLU A 763 15.82 20.40 -9.37
CA GLU A 763 15.69 19.57 -10.57
C GLU A 763 16.36 20.30 -11.74
N GLN A 764 17.51 19.79 -12.19
CA GLN A 764 18.11 20.27 -13.43
C GLN A 764 17.13 19.96 -14.56
N GLU A 765 16.53 20.99 -15.15
CA GLU A 765 15.63 20.86 -16.29
C GLU A 765 16.27 19.99 -17.38
N VAL A 766 15.84 18.72 -17.45
CA VAL A 766 16.12 17.86 -18.60
C VAL A 766 15.23 18.35 -19.74
N ALA A 767 15.68 19.43 -20.37
CA ALA A 767 14.92 20.21 -21.34
C ALA A 767 14.24 19.29 -22.37
N PRO A 768 12.95 19.51 -22.69
CA PRO A 768 12.16 18.57 -23.48
C PRO A 768 12.82 18.33 -24.84
N ALA A 769 13.30 17.09 -25.04
CA ALA A 769 14.08 16.71 -26.21
C ALA A 769 13.22 16.85 -27.48
N ALA A 770 13.39 17.99 -28.17
CA ALA A 770 12.68 18.29 -29.41
C ALA A 770 12.85 17.16 -30.43
N ALA A 771 11.76 16.80 -31.11
CA ALA A 771 11.62 15.55 -31.87
C ALA A 771 12.69 15.33 -32.96
N ALA A 772 13.83 14.77 -32.57
CA ALA A 772 14.88 14.28 -33.44
C ALA A 772 14.58 12.83 -33.86
N LYS A 773 14.94 12.47 -35.10
CA LYS A 773 14.65 11.15 -35.67
C LYS A 773 15.30 10.03 -34.85
N ALA A 774 14.56 8.94 -34.66
CA ALA A 774 15.02 7.77 -33.93
C ALA A 774 16.42 7.30 -34.40
N PRO A 775 17.41 7.15 -33.49
CA PRO A 775 18.65 6.46 -33.83
C PRO A 775 18.35 4.99 -34.14
N ALA A 776 19.13 4.41 -35.06
CA ALA A 776 18.98 3.00 -35.39
C ALA A 776 19.31 2.10 -34.18
N ALA A 777 18.64 0.96 -34.07
CA ALA A 777 18.73 0.08 -32.91
C ALA A 777 20.18 -0.32 -32.58
N PRO A 778 20.57 -0.35 -31.29
CA PRO A 778 21.87 -0.88 -30.89
C PRO A 778 21.97 -2.34 -31.33
N GLN A 779 23.02 -2.65 -32.09
CA GLN A 779 23.25 -4.01 -32.56
C GLN A 779 23.56 -4.93 -31.38
N ARG A 780 23.07 -6.17 -31.44
CA ARG A 780 23.26 -7.19 -30.39
C ARG A 780 24.74 -7.29 -30.01
N ALA A 781 25.07 -6.95 -28.76
CA ALA A 781 26.28 -7.46 -28.13
C ALA A 781 26.22 -9.00 -28.15
N ALA A 782 27.31 -9.64 -28.59
CA ALA A 782 27.30 -11.06 -28.92
C ALA A 782 27.29 -11.95 -27.67
N VAL A 783 26.77 -13.17 -27.84
CA VAL A 783 26.83 -14.24 -26.83
C VAL A 783 28.29 -14.60 -26.55
N VAL A 784 28.65 -14.69 -25.27
CA VAL A 784 29.92 -15.30 -24.84
C VAL A 784 29.72 -16.83 -24.84
N GLU A 785 30.29 -17.51 -25.83
CA GLU A 785 30.26 -18.98 -25.91
C GLU A 785 31.30 -19.66 -24.99
N PRO A 786 31.13 -20.95 -24.65
CA PRO A 786 31.96 -21.62 -23.64
C PRO A 786 33.39 -21.93 -24.08
N VAL A 787 34.31 -21.99 -23.12
CA VAL A 787 35.72 -22.38 -23.34
C VAL A 787 35.82 -23.84 -23.79
N ALA A 788 36.38 -24.08 -24.97
CA ALA A 788 36.67 -25.41 -25.51
C ALA A 788 38.16 -25.77 -25.43
N ALA A 789 38.47 -27.05 -25.19
CA ALA A 789 39.83 -27.57 -25.15
C ALA A 789 40.47 -27.70 -26.56
N PRO A 790 41.80 -27.61 -26.69
CA PRO A 790 42.45 -27.27 -27.97
C PRO A 790 42.66 -28.46 -28.93
N LYS A 791 42.74 -28.13 -30.23
CA LYS A 791 43.38 -28.94 -31.29
C LYS A 791 44.21 -28.03 -32.24
N PRO A 792 45.20 -28.58 -32.97
CA PRO A 792 46.35 -27.81 -33.41
C PRO A 792 46.22 -27.06 -34.75
N GLU A 793 47.11 -26.06 -34.86
CA GLU A 793 47.60 -25.32 -36.03
C GLU A 793 47.91 -26.17 -37.29
N PRO A 794 48.01 -25.59 -38.53
CA PRO A 794 49.01 -24.53 -38.81
C PRO A 794 48.74 -23.45 -39.90
N ALA A 795 49.62 -22.43 -39.86
CA ALA A 795 50.16 -21.62 -40.97
C ALA A 795 49.32 -20.48 -41.64
N ALA A 796 49.49 -19.25 -41.14
CA ALA A 796 50.34 -18.16 -41.70
C ALA A 796 50.42 -17.89 -43.24
N PRO A 797 50.80 -16.67 -43.71
CA PRO A 797 50.61 -15.32 -43.11
C PRO A 797 50.38 -14.12 -44.10
N ALA A 798 49.67 -13.07 -43.63
CA ALA A 798 49.92 -11.62 -43.90
C ALA A 798 49.91 -11.10 -45.39
N PRO A 799 50.17 -9.80 -45.69
CA PRO A 799 50.28 -8.59 -44.85
C PRO A 799 49.40 -7.38 -45.27
N GLU A 800 49.61 -6.26 -44.55
CA GLU A 800 48.90 -4.97 -44.59
C GLU A 800 49.13 -4.07 -45.83
N ALA A 801 48.31 -3.00 -45.93
CA ALA A 801 48.78 -1.66 -46.35
C ALA A 801 48.00 -0.55 -45.59
N LYS A 802 48.62 0.63 -45.39
CA LYS A 802 48.21 1.67 -44.39
C LYS A 802 47.76 3.01 -45.03
N PRO A 803 47.16 3.96 -44.26
CA PRO A 803 46.39 5.10 -44.78
C PRO A 803 47.17 6.42 -44.94
N VAL A 804 46.48 7.50 -45.34
CA VAL A 804 46.95 8.90 -45.42
C VAL A 804 45.99 9.84 -44.67
N ALA A 805 46.48 10.97 -44.15
CA ALA A 805 45.84 11.82 -43.13
C ALA A 805 45.83 13.35 -43.53
N PRO A 806 45.49 14.35 -42.68
CA PRO A 806 44.61 15.47 -43.10
C PRO A 806 45.15 16.91 -42.89
N ALA A 807 44.40 17.93 -43.34
CA ALA A 807 44.48 19.37 -42.96
C ALA A 807 43.42 20.22 -43.73
N PRO A 808 43.13 21.50 -43.39
CA PRO A 808 43.01 22.15 -42.07
C PRO A 808 41.73 23.05 -41.94
N VAL A 809 41.60 23.84 -40.86
CA VAL A 809 40.47 24.74 -40.52
C VAL A 809 40.92 26.22 -40.44
N PRO A 810 40.05 27.21 -40.68
CA PRO A 810 40.21 28.58 -40.18
C PRO A 810 38.99 29.17 -39.41
N GLU A 811 39.27 30.13 -38.53
CA GLU A 811 38.40 30.90 -37.61
C GLU A 811 38.97 32.36 -37.50
N PRO A 812 38.46 33.29 -36.66
CA PRO A 812 37.08 33.74 -36.39
C PRO A 812 36.97 35.30 -36.46
N ALA A 813 35.92 35.93 -35.90
CA ALA A 813 35.86 37.39 -35.67
C ALA A 813 35.13 37.82 -34.37
N ALA A 814 35.72 38.81 -33.69
CA ALA A 814 35.39 39.47 -32.42
C ALA A 814 34.18 40.45 -32.51
N SER A 815 33.60 41.13 -31.49
CA SER A 815 33.50 41.08 -29.99
C SER A 815 32.63 42.32 -29.56
N LEU A 816 32.24 42.70 -28.33
CA LEU A 816 32.28 42.26 -26.90
C LEU A 816 31.06 43.01 -26.21
N PRO A 817 30.95 43.47 -24.92
CA PRO A 817 31.83 43.50 -23.73
C PRO A 817 31.30 42.66 -22.54
N GLN A 818 31.60 43.07 -21.29
CA GLN A 818 31.24 42.41 -20.01
C GLN A 818 30.82 43.45 -18.94
N VAL A 819 30.24 42.97 -17.83
CA VAL A 819 30.08 43.70 -16.55
C VAL A 819 30.61 42.81 -15.41
N ALA A 820 31.13 43.43 -14.34
CA ALA A 820 31.83 42.74 -13.23
C ALA A 820 30.92 42.46 -12.01
N PRO A 821 31.26 41.48 -11.14
CA PRO A 821 30.45 41.11 -9.98
C PRO A 821 30.60 42.06 -8.79
N GLY A 822 29.56 42.11 -7.95
CA GLY A 822 29.53 42.77 -6.63
C GLY A 822 28.52 42.08 -5.71
N ASP A 823 28.74 42.13 -4.40
CA ASP A 823 28.16 41.18 -3.43
C ASP A 823 26.62 41.18 -3.32
N VAL A 824 25.99 40.16 -3.90
CA VAL A 824 24.56 39.83 -3.73
C VAL A 824 24.23 39.59 -2.24
N GLN A 825 25.15 39.01 -1.49
CA GLN A 825 24.93 38.59 -0.10
C GLN A 825 24.77 39.77 0.87
N ALA A 826 25.43 40.91 0.61
CA ALA A 826 25.24 42.14 1.39
C ALA A 826 23.84 42.75 1.18
N ILE A 827 23.30 42.65 -0.04
CA ILE A 827 21.96 43.12 -0.40
C ILE A 827 20.88 42.24 0.23
N ALA A 828 21.09 40.91 0.25
CA ALA A 828 20.22 39.97 0.94
C ALA A 828 20.16 40.25 2.45
N GLN A 829 21.31 40.45 3.12
CA GLN A 829 21.36 40.69 4.56
C GLN A 829 20.61 41.98 4.95
N MET A 830 20.84 43.09 4.24
CA MET A 830 20.09 44.34 4.45
C MET A 830 18.57 44.17 4.25
N SER A 831 18.16 43.31 3.33
CA SER A 831 16.74 43.06 3.05
C SER A 831 16.07 42.28 4.17
N ALA A 832 16.76 41.27 4.74
CA ALA A 832 16.26 40.49 5.89
C ALA A 832 16.09 41.34 7.15
N ASP A 833 17.08 42.19 7.49
CA ASP A 833 17.01 43.06 8.67
C ASP A 833 15.85 44.08 8.56
N ILE A 834 15.63 44.65 7.37
CA ILE A 834 14.50 45.58 7.10
C ILE A 834 13.14 44.87 7.23
N VAL A 835 13.05 43.59 6.88
CA VAL A 835 11.82 42.79 7.06
C VAL A 835 11.60 42.45 8.53
N LEU A 836 12.64 42.03 9.26
CA LEU A 836 12.54 41.67 10.68
C LEU A 836 12.17 42.85 11.58
N ASP A 837 12.76 44.04 11.40
CA ASP A 837 12.36 45.22 12.17
C ASP A 837 10.98 45.76 11.78
N ARG A 838 10.52 45.54 10.54
CA ARG A 838 9.12 45.78 10.14
C ARG A 838 8.15 44.82 10.83
N ILE A 839 8.48 43.54 10.91
CA ILE A 839 7.67 42.53 11.63
C ILE A 839 7.63 42.87 13.13
N ARG A 840 8.76 43.19 13.76
CA ARG A 840 8.81 43.65 15.16
C ARG A 840 7.96 44.91 15.38
N SER A 841 8.12 45.92 14.53
CA SER A 841 7.33 47.16 14.60
C SER A 841 5.82 46.92 14.42
N ALA A 842 5.45 46.00 13.53
CA ALA A 842 4.06 45.60 13.33
C ALA A 842 3.50 44.83 14.54
N LEU A 843 4.31 43.95 15.16
CA LEU A 843 3.94 43.19 16.35
C LEU A 843 3.79 44.12 17.58
N GLU A 844 4.71 45.05 17.79
CA GLU A 844 4.62 46.09 18.82
C GLU A 844 3.39 46.99 18.62
N ALA A 845 3.10 47.38 17.38
CA ALA A 845 1.89 48.13 17.04
C ALA A 845 0.60 47.32 17.24
N ALA A 846 0.59 46.02 16.92
CA ALA A 846 -0.55 45.13 17.12
C ALA A 846 -0.81 44.87 18.61
N ILE A 847 0.23 44.57 19.40
CA ILE A 847 0.13 44.39 20.84
C ILE A 847 -0.33 45.70 21.51
N GLY A 848 0.22 46.84 21.10
CA GLY A 848 -0.22 48.16 21.57
C GLY A 848 -1.67 48.50 21.18
N ALA A 849 -2.14 48.08 20.00
CA ALA A 849 -3.53 48.25 19.56
C ALA A 849 -4.51 47.36 20.36
N LEU A 850 -4.09 46.14 20.70
CA LEU A 850 -4.81 45.21 21.58
C LEU A 850 -4.74 45.62 23.06
N GLY A 851 -3.85 46.55 23.43
CA GLY A 851 -3.74 47.13 24.77
C GLY A 851 -2.69 46.48 25.68
N GLY A 852 -1.86 45.59 25.15
CA GLY A 852 -0.67 45.09 25.83
C GLY A 852 0.49 46.10 25.81
N THR A 853 1.47 45.89 26.67
CA THR A 853 2.79 46.55 26.59
C THR A 853 3.84 45.47 26.38
N VAL A 854 4.75 45.67 25.42
CA VAL A 854 5.81 44.72 25.12
C VAL A 854 6.96 44.92 26.12
N PRO A 855 7.44 43.87 26.82
CA PRO A 855 8.60 43.98 27.68
C PRO A 855 9.87 44.12 26.84
N ALA A 856 10.81 44.95 27.29
CA ALA A 856 12.07 45.16 26.57
C ALA A 856 12.97 43.91 26.63
N ALA A 857 13.25 43.32 25.47
CA ALA A 857 14.15 42.18 25.33
C ALA A 857 15.63 42.60 25.50
N PRO A 858 16.51 41.70 25.99
CA PRO A 858 17.91 42.04 26.29
C PRO A 858 18.76 42.24 25.02
N SER A 859 19.72 43.16 25.09
CA SER A 859 20.68 43.42 24.02
C SER A 859 21.76 42.34 23.94
N ARG A 860 21.92 41.72 22.76
CA ARG A 860 23.11 40.92 22.42
C ARG A 860 24.30 41.85 22.05
N PRO A 861 25.55 41.38 22.24
CA PRO A 861 26.71 42.28 22.33
C PRO A 861 27.16 42.85 20.98
N ALA A 862 27.57 44.12 20.98
CA ALA A 862 28.20 44.75 19.84
C ALA A 862 29.68 44.34 19.73
N LEU A 863 30.11 43.95 18.53
CA LEU A 863 31.53 43.91 18.18
C LEU A 863 32.08 45.34 18.08
N ALA A 864 33.33 45.52 18.48
CA ALA A 864 33.83 46.81 18.95
C ALA A 864 33.94 47.91 17.87
N GLN A 865 33.53 49.12 18.25
CA GLN A 865 34.13 50.37 17.75
C GLN A 865 34.65 51.22 18.93
N VAL A 866 35.66 52.03 18.64
CA VAL A 866 36.50 52.76 19.63
C VAL A 866 35.93 54.18 19.90
N PRO A 867 36.35 54.96 20.93
CA PRO A 867 35.50 55.06 22.12
C PRO A 867 35.13 56.50 22.59
N ALA A 868 34.07 56.60 23.40
CA ALA A 868 33.78 57.67 24.39
C ALA A 868 33.43 59.08 23.82
N PRO A 869 32.74 59.99 24.58
CA PRO A 869 32.60 60.03 26.04
C PRO A 869 31.20 60.35 26.67
N VAL A 870 30.88 59.59 27.74
CA VAL A 870 30.50 60.03 29.11
C VAL A 870 29.59 61.27 29.32
N VAL A 871 28.47 61.09 30.05
CA VAL A 871 28.10 61.90 31.26
C VAL A 871 27.07 61.17 32.17
N LYS A 872 27.07 61.55 33.46
CA LYS A 872 26.41 60.98 34.67
C LYS A 872 24.95 61.49 34.89
N ALA A 873 24.11 61.01 35.83
CA ALA A 873 23.92 59.70 36.53
C ALA A 873 22.74 59.75 37.58
N ALA A 874 22.21 58.58 37.95
CA ALA A 874 21.65 58.20 39.29
C ALA A 874 20.24 58.76 39.74
N PRO A 875 19.67 58.44 40.95
CA PRO A 875 18.42 57.63 41.10
C PRO A 875 17.45 58.18 42.23
N PRO A 876 16.67 57.42 43.07
CA PRO A 876 15.88 56.16 42.99
C PRO A 876 14.38 56.26 43.52
N GLU A 877 13.60 55.14 43.46
CA GLU A 877 12.49 54.70 44.41
C GLU A 877 11.17 55.53 44.61
N PRO A 878 10.08 55.02 45.28
CA PRO A 878 9.45 53.67 45.26
C PRO A 878 7.87 53.61 45.24
N GLU A 879 7.32 52.39 44.99
CA GLU A 879 6.01 51.75 45.37
C GLU A 879 4.58 52.38 45.34
N ALA A 880 3.64 51.62 44.70
CA ALA A 880 2.22 51.30 45.09
C ALA A 880 1.08 52.37 45.11
N PRO A 881 -0.24 52.01 45.08
CA PRO A 881 -0.95 50.83 44.51
C PRO A 881 -2.21 51.17 43.60
N SER A 882 -2.93 50.13 43.14
CA SER A 882 -4.22 50.09 42.39
C SER A 882 -5.40 50.84 43.09
N PRO A 883 -6.54 51.30 42.47
CA PRO A 883 -7.35 50.53 41.48
C PRO A 883 -8.29 51.26 40.46
N ALA A 884 -9.07 50.43 39.73
CA ALA A 884 -10.40 50.66 39.11
C ALA A 884 -10.52 51.38 37.74
N ALA A 885 -11.32 50.78 36.85
CA ALA A 885 -11.53 51.21 35.46
C ALA A 885 -12.87 51.95 35.21
N ARG A 886 -12.95 52.68 34.09
CA ARG A 886 -14.17 53.32 33.55
C ARG A 886 -14.26 53.15 32.01
N PRO A 887 -15.46 53.21 31.42
CA PRO A 887 -15.71 52.69 30.07
C PRO A 887 -15.09 53.53 28.94
N ARG A 888 -14.66 52.84 27.88
CA ARG A 888 -14.02 53.41 26.69
C ARG A 888 -15.08 53.94 25.72
N LYS A 889 -14.97 55.21 25.29
CA LYS A 889 -15.67 55.68 24.09
C LYS A 889 -15.00 55.10 22.85
N GLU A 890 -15.79 54.75 21.85
CA GLU A 890 -15.28 54.42 20.51
C GLU A 890 -14.54 55.61 19.89
N ARG A 891 -13.56 55.31 19.03
CA ARG A 891 -12.90 56.28 18.16
C ARG A 891 -13.04 55.80 16.71
N PRO A 892 -13.22 56.69 15.73
CA PRO A 892 -13.38 56.30 14.33
C PRO A 892 -12.09 55.67 13.78
N LYS A 893 -12.25 54.71 12.86
CA LYS A 893 -11.12 54.04 12.18
C LYS A 893 -10.28 55.07 11.39
N PRO A 894 -8.94 55.06 11.47
CA PRO A 894 -8.09 55.88 10.61
C PRO A 894 -8.04 55.29 9.19
N VAL A 895 -8.19 56.14 8.17
CA VAL A 895 -7.82 55.78 6.79
C VAL A 895 -6.31 55.99 6.65
N GLY A 896 -5.54 54.91 6.81
CA GLY A 896 -4.08 54.92 6.68
C GLY A 896 -3.62 54.81 5.22
N ALA A 897 -2.61 55.60 4.85
CA ALA A 897 -1.95 55.46 3.54
C ALA A 897 -1.11 54.17 3.46
N PRO A 898 -0.90 53.59 2.26
CA PRO A 898 -0.19 52.32 2.11
C PRO A 898 1.25 52.35 2.64
N TRP A 899 1.67 51.22 3.20
CA TRP A 899 2.91 51.01 3.96
C TRP A 899 4.19 51.09 3.12
N ILE A 900 4.07 51.13 1.79
CA ILE A 900 5.17 51.27 0.85
C ILE A 900 5.03 52.61 0.12
N LYS A 901 5.86 53.59 0.49
CA LYS A 901 6.10 54.79 -0.31
C LYS A 901 7.43 54.67 -1.04
N GLY A 902 7.36 54.38 -2.33
CA GLY A 902 8.36 54.82 -3.31
C GLY A 902 9.80 54.36 -3.10
N THR A 903 10.07 53.07 -3.30
CA THR A 903 11.18 52.69 -4.18
C THR A 903 10.58 52.13 -5.47
N GLY A 904 11.19 52.44 -6.61
CA GLY A 904 10.70 52.01 -7.93
C GLY A 904 11.03 50.57 -8.30
N ALA A 905 11.19 49.70 -7.29
CA ALA A 905 11.52 48.30 -7.48
C ALA A 905 10.24 47.47 -7.41
N SER A 906 9.79 46.95 -8.56
CA SER A 906 8.91 45.79 -8.55
C SER A 906 9.72 44.59 -8.05
N VAL A 907 9.34 44.06 -6.89
CA VAL A 907 9.63 42.66 -6.59
C VAL A 907 8.58 41.88 -7.35
N ASP A 908 8.96 41.34 -8.49
CA ASP A 908 8.09 40.48 -9.28
C ASP A 908 7.91 39.17 -8.51
N LEU A 909 6.82 39.11 -7.73
CA LEU A 909 6.38 37.88 -7.08
C LEU A 909 6.17 36.83 -8.16
N VAL A 910 6.93 35.73 -8.07
CA VAL A 910 6.63 34.51 -8.83
C VAL A 910 5.23 34.09 -8.41
N LYS A 911 4.35 33.97 -9.41
CA LYS A 911 2.96 33.55 -9.24
C LYS A 911 2.80 32.19 -9.88
N GLU A 912 2.34 31.23 -9.10
CA GLU A 912 2.00 29.93 -9.64
C GLU A 912 0.78 29.99 -10.56
N ARG A 913 0.68 29.00 -11.44
CA ARG A 913 -0.37 28.90 -12.47
C ARG A 913 -1.08 27.56 -12.38
N TRP A 914 -2.04 27.51 -11.47
CA TRP A 914 -2.91 26.36 -11.26
C TRP A 914 -3.73 26.03 -12.52
N THR A 915 -3.69 24.76 -12.93
CA THR A 915 -4.36 24.22 -14.12
C THR A 915 -5.69 23.55 -13.81
N GLY A 916 -5.94 23.23 -12.53
CA GLY A 916 -7.16 22.65 -12.01
C GLY A 916 -8.03 23.64 -11.24
N GLN A 917 -9.27 23.23 -10.96
CA GLN A 917 -10.26 23.98 -10.19
C GLN A 917 -11.07 23.01 -9.34
N VAL A 918 -11.33 23.34 -8.07
CA VAL A 918 -12.28 22.58 -7.25
C VAL A 918 -13.71 22.89 -7.67
N LEU A 919 -14.55 21.86 -7.82
CA LEU A 919 -15.92 21.98 -8.32
C LEU A 919 -16.81 22.80 -7.37
N GLU A 920 -17.73 23.59 -7.92
CA GLU A 920 -18.79 24.23 -7.13
C GLU A 920 -19.92 23.23 -6.86
N ILE A 921 -20.29 23.06 -5.59
CA ILE A 921 -21.37 22.17 -5.16
C ILE A 921 -22.37 22.92 -4.29
N THR A 922 -23.62 22.96 -4.75
CA THR A 922 -24.75 23.58 -4.07
C THR A 922 -25.51 22.57 -3.22
N LEU A 923 -25.58 22.82 -1.92
CA LEU A 923 -26.31 22.02 -0.92
C LEU A 923 -27.74 22.56 -0.74
N GLY A 924 -28.71 21.66 -0.65
CA GLY A 924 -30.13 21.99 -0.47
C GLY A 924 -30.83 22.46 -1.75
N ALA A 925 -32.17 22.42 -1.73
CA ALA A 925 -33.03 22.89 -2.81
C ALA A 925 -34.17 23.78 -2.29
N THR A 926 -34.33 24.96 -2.89
CA THR A 926 -35.47 25.85 -2.60
C THR A 926 -36.71 25.44 -3.41
N ALA A 927 -37.85 26.11 -3.17
CA ALA A 927 -39.09 25.90 -3.94
C ALA A 927 -38.94 26.13 -5.45
N ALA A 928 -37.94 26.91 -5.90
CA ALA A 928 -37.62 27.07 -7.33
C ALA A 928 -36.86 25.85 -7.91
N ASN A 929 -36.23 25.05 -7.05
CA ASN A 929 -35.41 23.89 -7.40
C ASN A 929 -36.11 22.55 -7.06
N GLY A 930 -37.31 22.57 -6.48
CA GLY A 930 -38.10 21.39 -6.12
C GLY A 930 -38.11 20.97 -4.64
N GLY A 931 -37.40 21.69 -3.75
CA GLY A 931 -37.36 21.43 -2.30
C GLY A 931 -38.02 22.54 -1.47
N SER A 932 -37.87 22.48 -0.15
CA SER A 932 -38.49 23.41 0.82
C SER A 932 -37.51 24.35 1.53
N ARG A 933 -36.20 24.28 1.22
CA ARG A 933 -35.17 25.13 1.85
C ARG A 933 -35.43 26.63 1.59
N SER A 934 -35.14 27.49 2.57
CA SER A 934 -35.26 28.95 2.43
C SER A 934 -34.11 29.56 1.62
N ARG A 935 -32.94 28.93 1.67
CA ARG A 935 -31.74 29.23 0.86
C ARG A 935 -30.99 27.95 0.54
N THR A 936 -30.23 27.97 -0.56
CA THR A 936 -29.17 26.98 -0.81
C THR A 936 -27.83 27.49 -0.25
N LEU A 937 -26.84 26.60 -0.14
CA LEU A 937 -25.46 26.94 0.21
C LEU A 937 -24.52 26.37 -0.85
N THR A 938 -23.75 27.21 -1.55
CA THR A 938 -22.73 26.74 -2.51
C THR A 938 -21.35 26.82 -1.86
N ILE A 939 -20.54 25.78 -2.07
CA ILE A 939 -19.17 25.66 -1.59
C ILE A 939 -18.26 25.16 -2.73
N GLY A 940 -16.97 25.48 -2.67
CA GLY A 940 -16.00 25.15 -3.73
C GLY A 940 -15.86 26.26 -4.79
N GLY A 941 -15.32 25.87 -5.94
CA GLY A 941 -15.03 26.77 -7.07
C GLY A 941 -13.60 27.32 -7.10
N GLU A 942 -12.74 26.94 -6.15
CA GLU A 942 -11.41 27.54 -6.01
C GLU A 942 -10.45 27.19 -7.16
N THR A 943 -9.79 28.20 -7.73
CA THR A 943 -8.73 28.11 -8.75
C THR A 943 -7.35 28.49 -8.21
N THR A 944 -7.22 28.59 -6.89
CA THR A 944 -5.99 28.98 -6.19
C THR A 944 -5.95 28.36 -4.79
N TRP A 945 -4.79 28.43 -4.16
CA TRP A 945 -4.62 28.15 -2.74
C TRP A 945 -5.44 29.11 -1.86
N PRO A 946 -6.01 28.64 -0.73
CA PRO A 946 -6.75 29.46 0.22
C PRO A 946 -6.12 30.85 0.44
N TYR A 947 -6.93 31.88 0.18
CA TYR A 947 -6.57 33.29 0.37
C TYR A 947 -5.42 33.84 -0.50
N ILE A 948 -4.83 33.04 -1.41
CA ILE A 948 -3.85 33.49 -2.41
C ILE A 948 -4.58 34.06 -3.64
N PHE A 949 -5.35 35.13 -3.42
CA PHE A 949 -6.16 35.85 -4.43
C PHE A 949 -5.35 36.48 -5.57
N SER A 950 -4.01 36.43 -5.49
CA SER A 950 -3.12 36.97 -6.51
C SER A 950 -2.85 35.99 -7.66
N GLU A 951 -3.13 34.70 -7.48
CA GLU A 951 -2.89 33.62 -8.46
C GLU A 951 -4.18 33.09 -9.10
N GLY A 952 -5.31 33.23 -8.41
CA GLY A 952 -6.62 32.82 -8.89
C GLY A 952 -7.74 33.30 -7.96
N THR A 953 -8.92 32.67 -8.08
CA THR A 953 -10.16 33.09 -7.40
C THR A 953 -10.67 32.03 -6.41
N MET A 954 -11.30 32.52 -5.34
CA MET A 954 -12.05 31.71 -4.37
C MET A 954 -13.50 32.24 -4.34
N PRO A 955 -14.40 31.74 -5.21
CA PRO A 955 -15.72 32.34 -5.41
C PRO A 955 -16.67 32.06 -4.24
N SER A 956 -16.64 30.86 -3.68
CA SER A 956 -17.31 30.53 -2.41
C SER A 956 -16.40 30.89 -1.25
N ARG A 957 -16.95 31.49 -0.18
CA ARG A 957 -16.26 31.51 1.12
C ARG A 957 -16.46 30.16 1.84
N PRO A 958 -15.55 29.73 2.73
CA PRO A 958 -15.82 28.62 3.62
C PRO A 958 -17.06 28.89 4.47
N ALA A 959 -17.88 27.85 4.67
CA ALA A 959 -19.15 27.93 5.37
C ALA A 959 -19.11 27.21 6.72
N VAL A 960 -19.97 27.64 7.66
CA VAL A 960 -20.03 27.07 9.02
C VAL A 960 -21.39 26.44 9.29
N GLY A 961 -21.40 25.13 9.52
CA GLY A 961 -22.55 24.37 9.99
C GLY A 961 -22.48 24.06 11.48
N ILE A 962 -23.58 23.51 12.03
CA ILE A 962 -23.66 23.07 13.42
C ILE A 962 -24.14 21.61 13.48
N GLU A 963 -23.47 20.80 14.31
CA GLU A 963 -23.91 19.43 14.62
C GLU A 963 -24.99 19.42 15.70
N ILE A 964 -26.09 18.74 15.41
CA ILE A 964 -27.19 18.37 16.31
C ILE A 964 -27.38 16.85 16.28
N LEU A 965 -28.06 16.30 17.29
CA LEU A 965 -28.37 14.88 17.40
C LEU A 965 -29.87 14.62 17.38
N ASP A 966 -30.29 13.43 16.94
CA ASP A 966 -31.69 12.99 16.96
C ASP A 966 -32.25 12.80 18.38
N LYS A 967 -31.38 12.51 19.35
CA LYS A 967 -31.67 12.51 20.79
C LYS A 967 -30.66 13.34 21.58
N LYS A 968 -31.06 13.76 22.79
CA LYS A 968 -30.16 14.44 23.74
C LYS A 968 -28.93 13.57 24.05
N PRO A 969 -27.70 14.08 23.88
CA PRO A 969 -26.51 13.33 24.24
C PRO A 969 -26.42 13.12 25.76
N THR A 970 -25.71 12.08 26.17
CA THR A 970 -25.37 11.77 27.56
C THR A 970 -23.88 11.94 27.85
N ASP A 971 -23.04 12.01 26.80
CA ASP A 971 -21.58 11.95 26.86
C ASP A 971 -20.88 13.29 26.54
N TRP A 972 -21.59 14.27 25.99
CA TRP A 972 -21.03 15.57 25.61
C TRP A 972 -20.50 16.37 26.82
N SER A 973 -19.53 17.26 26.58
CA SER A 973 -19.00 18.16 27.61
C SER A 973 -20.13 18.96 28.31
N PRO A 974 -20.15 19.06 29.65
CA PRO A 974 -21.16 19.85 30.37
C PRO A 974 -21.26 21.31 29.92
N LEU A 975 -20.20 21.87 29.35
CA LEU A 975 -20.20 23.21 28.73
C LEU A 975 -21.12 23.27 27.49
N LEU A 976 -21.12 22.24 26.63
CA LEU A 976 -22.04 22.16 25.50
C LEU A 976 -23.49 21.96 25.97
N MET A 977 -23.69 21.10 26.98
CA MET A 977 -25.01 20.89 27.60
C MET A 977 -25.58 22.21 28.15
N LYS A 978 -24.73 23.02 28.78
CA LYS A 978 -25.04 24.38 29.27
C LYS A 978 -25.30 25.39 28.13
N ALA A 979 -24.55 25.30 27.03
CA ALA A 979 -24.64 26.24 25.91
C ALA A 979 -25.94 26.12 25.09
N TRP A 980 -26.47 24.89 24.97
CA TRP A 980 -27.72 24.62 24.26
C TRP A 980 -28.93 24.43 25.21
N GLY A 981 -28.74 23.79 26.35
CA GLY A 981 -29.79 23.60 27.35
C GLY A 981 -30.94 22.72 26.86
N ASP A 982 -32.18 23.17 27.06
CA ASP A 982 -33.36 22.35 26.81
C ASP A 982 -33.77 22.21 25.34
N VAL A 983 -33.16 22.94 24.40
CA VAL A 983 -33.39 22.69 22.97
C VAL A 983 -32.86 21.32 22.54
N MET A 984 -31.85 20.79 23.24
CA MET A 984 -31.29 19.45 22.97
C MET A 984 -32.30 18.31 23.24
N ASN A 985 -33.46 18.60 23.84
CA ASN A 985 -34.50 17.60 24.08
C ASN A 985 -35.34 17.30 22.82
N ASP A 986 -35.34 18.16 21.79
CA ASP A 986 -36.00 17.88 20.50
C ASP A 986 -35.18 18.46 19.32
N PRO A 987 -34.84 17.66 18.29
CA PRO A 987 -33.94 18.07 17.21
C PRO A 987 -34.49 19.21 16.32
N ALA A 988 -35.81 19.41 16.26
CA ALA A 988 -36.41 20.49 15.48
C ALA A 988 -36.23 21.85 16.17
N GLU A 989 -36.40 21.91 17.49
CA GLU A 989 -36.09 23.13 18.26
C GLU A 989 -34.58 23.37 18.36
N TRP A 990 -33.76 22.32 18.39
CA TRP A 990 -32.30 22.45 18.29
C TRP A 990 -31.86 23.01 16.93
N ALA A 991 -32.44 22.55 15.81
CA ALA A 991 -32.16 23.08 14.47
C ALA A 991 -32.51 24.58 14.36
N LYS A 992 -33.67 25.00 14.87
CA LYS A 992 -34.06 26.42 14.95
C LYS A 992 -33.07 27.24 15.79
N ALA A 993 -32.66 26.69 16.93
CA ALA A 993 -31.68 27.35 17.79
C ALA A 993 -30.32 27.49 17.09
N ALA A 994 -29.88 26.47 16.33
CA ALA A 994 -28.64 26.49 15.57
C ALA A 994 -28.67 27.52 14.42
N GLU A 995 -29.76 27.58 13.64
CA GLU A 995 -29.99 28.63 12.64
C GLU A 995 -29.95 30.03 13.29
N ALA A 996 -30.63 30.21 14.42
CA ALA A 996 -30.60 31.47 15.19
C ALA A 996 -29.24 31.79 15.87
N LYS A 997 -28.28 30.85 15.88
CA LYS A 997 -26.88 31.08 16.30
C LYS A 997 -25.91 31.28 15.12
N GLY A 998 -26.41 31.31 13.89
CA GLY A 998 -25.61 31.58 12.69
C GLY A 998 -25.10 30.34 11.97
N ALA A 999 -25.76 29.18 12.12
CA ALA A 999 -25.51 28.05 11.23
C ALA A 999 -25.86 28.39 9.77
N GLU A 1000 -25.13 27.80 8.83
CA GLU A 1000 -25.41 27.88 7.39
C GLU A 1000 -25.90 26.58 6.79
N ALA A 1001 -25.51 25.46 7.41
CA ALA A 1001 -26.10 24.15 7.23
C ALA A 1001 -26.26 23.47 8.61
N ILE A 1002 -27.18 22.53 8.71
CA ILE A 1002 -27.35 21.68 9.90
C ILE A 1002 -26.80 20.30 9.59
N LEU A 1003 -25.98 19.73 10.48
CA LEU A 1003 -25.62 18.32 10.46
C LEU A 1003 -26.42 17.61 11.56
N LEU A 1004 -27.36 16.77 11.17
CA LEU A 1004 -28.09 15.88 12.06
C LEU A 1004 -27.39 14.52 12.08
N ARG A 1005 -26.80 14.13 13.22
CA ARG A 1005 -26.31 12.76 13.41
C ARG A 1005 -27.38 11.90 14.08
N LEU A 1006 -27.64 10.74 13.52
CA LEU A 1006 -28.57 9.74 14.05
C LEU A 1006 -27.86 8.83 15.06
N GLY A 1007 -28.51 8.49 16.17
CA GLY A 1007 -28.03 7.51 17.13
C GLY A 1007 -28.39 6.08 16.73
N ALA A 1008 -27.63 5.09 17.20
CA ALA A 1008 -27.97 3.67 17.03
C ALA A 1008 -29.21 3.25 17.86
N THR A 1009 -29.53 4.01 18.93
CA THR A 1009 -30.72 3.83 19.78
C THR A 1009 -31.43 5.15 20.02
N GLN A 1010 -32.74 5.10 20.27
CA GLN A 1010 -33.57 6.25 20.68
C GLN A 1010 -33.32 6.68 22.13
N ALA A 1011 -34.08 7.66 22.63
CA ALA A 1011 -33.97 8.19 24.00
C ALA A 1011 -34.45 7.23 25.11
N ASP A 1012 -35.12 6.13 24.75
CA ASP A 1012 -35.52 5.03 25.64
C ASP A 1012 -34.63 3.78 25.47
N ASP A 1013 -33.48 3.95 24.81
CA ASP A 1013 -32.52 2.92 24.39
C ASP A 1013 -33.08 1.78 23.51
N SER A 1014 -34.29 1.92 22.98
CA SER A 1014 -34.77 1.07 21.88
C SER A 1014 -33.93 1.30 20.60
N PRO A 1015 -33.71 0.28 19.75
CA PRO A 1015 -32.98 0.46 18.49
C PRO A 1015 -33.59 1.55 17.62
N ASN A 1016 -32.76 2.35 16.97
CA ASN A 1016 -33.23 3.31 15.97
C ASN A 1016 -33.71 2.57 14.73
N THR A 1017 -34.66 3.15 13.98
CA THR A 1017 -35.30 2.47 12.84
C THR A 1017 -35.51 3.41 11.68
N ALA A 1018 -35.63 2.85 10.47
CA ALA A 1018 -35.98 3.59 9.26
C ALA A 1018 -37.19 4.52 9.45
N ALA A 1019 -38.23 4.09 10.18
CA ALA A 1019 -39.42 4.91 10.45
C ALA A 1019 -39.12 6.10 11.37
N ASN A 1020 -38.28 5.91 12.39
CA ASN A 1020 -37.88 6.95 13.33
C ASN A 1020 -36.95 7.97 12.66
N ALA A 1021 -35.97 7.51 11.88
CA ALA A 1021 -35.07 8.37 11.12
C ALA A 1021 -35.83 9.29 10.15
N ARG A 1022 -36.82 8.76 9.41
CA ARG A 1022 -37.71 9.56 8.56
C ARG A 1022 -38.49 10.60 9.36
N ALA A 1023 -39.10 10.21 10.48
CA ALA A 1023 -39.87 11.12 11.32
C ALA A 1023 -39.00 12.27 11.90
N THR A 1024 -37.76 11.97 12.29
CA THR A 1024 -36.79 12.94 12.79
C THR A 1024 -36.30 13.87 11.67
N VAL A 1025 -35.95 13.35 10.49
CA VAL A 1025 -35.53 14.18 9.35
C VAL A 1025 -36.65 15.09 8.88
N ARG A 1026 -37.89 14.60 8.75
CA ARG A 1026 -39.05 15.44 8.42
C ARG A 1026 -39.25 16.57 9.44
N LYS A 1027 -39.23 16.26 10.74
CA LYS A 1027 -39.29 17.25 11.82
C LYS A 1027 -38.23 18.36 11.69
N VAL A 1028 -37.00 18.00 11.34
CA VAL A 1028 -35.90 18.97 11.17
C VAL A 1028 -36.10 19.80 9.89
N LEU A 1029 -36.49 19.17 8.78
CA LEU A 1029 -36.80 19.85 7.52
C LEU A 1029 -37.96 20.86 7.66
N ASP A 1030 -39.01 20.51 8.41
CA ASP A 1030 -40.14 21.39 8.73
C ASP A 1030 -39.75 22.58 9.64
N ALA A 1031 -38.59 22.52 10.30
CA ALA A 1031 -38.21 23.43 11.39
C ALA A 1031 -37.12 24.44 11.04
N THR A 1032 -36.17 24.11 10.17
CA THR A 1032 -35.12 25.02 9.69
C THR A 1032 -35.24 25.26 8.19
N GLY A 1033 -34.90 26.46 7.74
CA GLY A 1033 -34.80 26.75 6.30
C GLY A 1033 -33.48 26.32 5.67
N LEU A 1034 -32.50 25.89 6.46
CA LEU A 1034 -31.14 25.61 6.01
C LEU A 1034 -31.01 24.26 5.29
N PRO A 1035 -29.99 24.09 4.41
CA PRO A 1035 -29.55 22.79 3.93
C PRO A 1035 -29.23 21.83 5.08
N LEU A 1036 -29.63 20.57 4.89
CA LEU A 1036 -29.51 19.51 5.89
C LEU A 1036 -28.53 18.43 5.41
N ILE A 1037 -27.56 18.14 6.26
CA ILE A 1037 -26.63 17.03 6.20
C ILE A 1037 -27.10 16.00 7.22
N VAL A 1038 -27.13 14.71 6.87
CA VAL A 1038 -27.51 13.64 7.78
C VAL A 1038 -26.38 12.62 7.87
N TYR A 1039 -25.87 12.42 9.08
CA TYR A 1039 -24.88 11.39 9.40
C TYR A 1039 -25.58 10.19 10.07
N GLY A 1040 -25.30 8.98 9.58
CA GLY A 1040 -25.68 7.75 10.26
C GLY A 1040 -24.90 7.51 11.56
N PRO A 1041 -25.26 6.47 12.34
CA PRO A 1041 -24.60 6.12 13.59
C PRO A 1041 -23.16 5.61 13.44
N GLY A 1042 -22.68 5.32 12.23
CA GLY A 1042 -21.32 4.81 11.98
C GLY A 1042 -21.18 3.30 12.21
N GLN A 1043 -22.21 2.54 11.85
CA GLN A 1043 -22.18 1.09 11.75
C GLN A 1043 -22.81 0.72 10.41
N VAL A 1044 -22.04 0.11 9.49
CA VAL A 1044 -22.39 -0.15 8.09
C VAL A 1044 -23.86 -0.58 7.89
N ASP A 1045 -24.33 -1.58 8.63
CA ASP A 1045 -25.69 -2.12 8.47
C ASP A 1045 -26.79 -1.13 8.90
N LEU A 1046 -26.56 -0.35 9.97
CA LEU A 1046 -27.48 0.70 10.42
C LEU A 1046 -27.39 1.95 9.55
N ASP A 1047 -26.20 2.29 9.06
CA ASP A 1047 -26.03 3.39 8.10
C ASP A 1047 -26.79 3.07 6.80
N ASN A 1048 -26.69 1.84 6.30
CA ASN A 1048 -27.47 1.34 5.17
C ASN A 1048 -28.98 1.50 5.42
N ASP A 1049 -29.53 0.91 6.49
CA ASP A 1049 -30.98 0.92 6.78
C ASP A 1049 -31.54 2.33 7.02
N LEU A 1050 -30.82 3.18 7.76
CA LEU A 1050 -31.30 4.49 8.16
C LEU A 1050 -31.11 5.53 7.05
N LEU A 1051 -29.97 5.54 6.34
CA LEU A 1051 -29.70 6.57 5.33
C LEU A 1051 -30.48 6.33 4.03
N VAL A 1052 -30.79 5.08 3.65
CA VAL A 1052 -31.73 4.79 2.57
C VAL A 1052 -33.10 5.41 2.88
N ALA A 1053 -33.57 5.21 4.11
CA ALA A 1053 -34.85 5.73 4.56
C ALA A 1053 -34.89 7.27 4.57
N VAL A 1054 -33.80 7.91 4.98
CA VAL A 1054 -33.61 9.37 4.93
C VAL A 1054 -33.54 9.91 3.49
N ALA A 1055 -32.85 9.21 2.59
CA ALA A 1055 -32.71 9.62 1.19
C ALA A 1055 -34.07 9.70 0.48
N GLU A 1056 -34.96 8.74 0.73
CA GLU A 1056 -36.33 8.75 0.21
C GLU A 1056 -37.20 9.84 0.84
N GLU A 1057 -37.04 10.11 2.13
CA GLU A 1057 -37.83 11.11 2.87
C GLU A 1057 -37.49 12.54 2.46
N GLY A 1058 -36.20 12.85 2.27
CA GLY A 1058 -35.74 14.13 1.77
C GLY A 1058 -35.79 14.28 0.25
N LYS A 1059 -36.58 13.47 -0.48
CA LYS A 1059 -36.57 13.46 -1.95
C LYS A 1059 -36.92 14.84 -2.51
N GLY A 1060 -36.00 15.43 -3.27
CA GLY A 1060 -36.14 16.79 -3.81
C GLY A 1060 -35.60 17.91 -2.92
N GLU A 1061 -35.24 17.64 -1.66
CA GLU A 1061 -34.58 18.61 -0.78
C GLU A 1061 -33.08 18.77 -1.07
N ARG A 1062 -32.48 17.83 -1.82
CA ARG A 1062 -31.04 17.74 -2.08
C ARG A 1062 -30.22 17.75 -0.78
N LEU A 1063 -30.55 16.79 0.09
CA LEU A 1063 -29.84 16.48 1.32
C LEU A 1063 -28.39 16.07 1.03
N VAL A 1064 -27.56 16.10 2.06
CA VAL A 1064 -26.22 15.52 2.05
C VAL A 1064 -26.18 14.31 2.97
N LEU A 1065 -25.74 13.15 2.48
CA LEU A 1065 -25.77 11.87 3.20
C LEU A 1065 -24.35 11.38 3.53
N GLY A 1066 -24.12 10.99 4.78
CA GLY A 1066 -22.87 10.38 5.24
C GLY A 1066 -23.10 9.42 6.42
N LEU A 1067 -22.10 8.64 6.86
CA LEU A 1067 -20.81 8.46 6.20
C LEU A 1067 -20.98 7.49 5.03
N CYS A 1068 -20.46 7.87 3.87
CA CYS A 1068 -20.28 6.97 2.74
C CYS A 1068 -18.82 6.51 2.75
N GLU A 1069 -18.58 5.22 2.95
CA GLU A 1069 -17.27 4.61 3.09
C GLU A 1069 -17.14 3.42 2.11
N GLU A 1070 -15.93 2.91 1.89
CA GLU A 1070 -15.65 1.74 1.03
C GLU A 1070 -16.56 0.52 1.31
N LYS A 1071 -17.02 0.36 2.55
CA LYS A 1071 -17.86 -0.77 2.99
C LYS A 1071 -19.36 -0.58 2.74
N ASN A 1072 -19.85 0.66 2.60
CA ASN A 1072 -21.28 0.96 2.49
C ASN A 1072 -21.66 1.80 1.25
N TYR A 1073 -20.69 2.34 0.51
CA TYR A 1073 -20.94 3.35 -0.53
C TYR A 1073 -22.01 2.96 -1.53
N ARG A 1074 -22.05 1.68 -1.91
CA ARG A 1074 -23.00 1.13 -2.89
C ARG A 1074 -24.45 1.39 -2.52
N THR A 1075 -24.81 1.20 -1.25
CA THR A 1075 -26.15 1.45 -0.73
C THR A 1075 -26.46 2.94 -0.69
N ILE A 1076 -25.52 3.73 -0.14
CA ILE A 1076 -25.72 5.17 0.09
C ILE A 1076 -25.80 5.93 -1.24
N VAL A 1077 -24.94 5.58 -2.19
CA VAL A 1077 -24.91 6.16 -3.55
C VAL A 1077 -26.14 5.76 -4.36
N ALA A 1078 -26.58 4.50 -4.30
CA ALA A 1078 -27.82 4.08 -4.96
C ALA A 1078 -29.05 4.84 -4.40
N ALA A 1079 -29.14 5.00 -3.08
CA ALA A 1079 -30.20 5.76 -2.42
C ALA A 1079 -30.16 7.26 -2.77
N ALA A 1080 -28.95 7.83 -2.85
CA ALA A 1080 -28.74 9.21 -3.27
C ALA A 1080 -29.12 9.43 -4.74
N LEU A 1081 -28.71 8.54 -5.66
CA LEU A 1081 -29.06 8.57 -7.07
C LEU A 1081 -30.59 8.54 -7.27
N ALA A 1082 -31.28 7.61 -6.61
CA ALA A 1082 -32.73 7.44 -6.73
C ALA A 1082 -33.58 8.64 -6.23
N ASN A 1083 -32.99 9.54 -5.43
CA ASN A 1083 -33.69 10.64 -4.76
C ASN A 1083 -33.04 12.03 -4.93
N ASP A 1084 -32.06 12.15 -5.82
CA ASP A 1084 -31.31 13.38 -6.15
C ASP A 1084 -30.53 14.02 -4.97
N GLN A 1085 -29.93 13.17 -4.13
CA GLN A 1085 -29.16 13.59 -2.94
C GLN A 1085 -27.64 13.70 -3.22
N ILE A 1086 -26.94 14.42 -2.35
CA ILE A 1086 -25.47 14.56 -2.32
C ILE A 1086 -24.91 13.53 -1.33
N VAL A 1087 -23.68 13.06 -1.57
CA VAL A 1087 -22.98 12.08 -0.73
C VAL A 1087 -21.69 12.68 -0.16
N ILE A 1088 -21.35 12.33 1.09
CA ILE A 1088 -20.05 12.62 1.69
C ILE A 1088 -19.19 11.35 1.68
N ALA A 1089 -18.23 11.31 0.76
CA ALA A 1089 -17.20 10.28 0.68
C ALA A 1089 -16.22 10.47 1.85
N SER A 1090 -16.26 9.54 2.80
CA SER A 1090 -15.55 9.57 4.07
C SER A 1090 -14.41 8.55 4.07
N THR A 1091 -13.20 9.01 4.36
CA THR A 1091 -12.00 8.16 4.44
C THR A 1091 -11.15 8.53 5.64
N ALA A 1092 -10.39 7.56 6.17
CA ALA A 1092 -9.26 7.88 7.04
C ALA A 1092 -8.28 8.80 6.31
N MET A 1093 -7.56 9.63 7.07
CA MET A 1093 -6.66 10.70 6.60
C MET A 1093 -5.55 10.16 5.67
N ASP A 1094 -5.86 9.99 4.39
CA ASP A 1094 -4.94 9.55 3.34
C ASP A 1094 -5.42 10.05 1.97
N VAL A 1095 -4.46 10.54 1.16
CA VAL A 1095 -4.73 11.16 -0.15
C VAL A 1095 -5.19 10.14 -1.20
N ASN A 1096 -4.66 8.91 -1.15
CA ASN A 1096 -4.98 7.86 -2.10
C ASN A 1096 -6.32 7.20 -1.78
N LEU A 1097 -6.62 6.95 -0.50
CA LEU A 1097 -7.93 6.44 -0.07
C LEU A 1097 -9.05 7.40 -0.43
N ALA A 1098 -8.90 8.70 -0.12
CA ALA A 1098 -9.87 9.73 -0.49
C ALA A 1098 -10.14 9.72 -2.01
N LYS A 1099 -9.07 9.72 -2.82
CA LYS A 1099 -9.14 9.61 -4.28
C LYS A 1099 -9.81 8.31 -4.75
N GLN A 1100 -9.46 7.17 -4.16
CA GLN A 1100 -10.03 5.85 -4.48
C GLN A 1100 -11.54 5.83 -4.18
N LEU A 1101 -11.98 6.35 -3.03
CA LEU A 1101 -13.40 6.39 -2.71
C LEU A 1101 -14.17 7.37 -3.62
N ASN A 1102 -13.59 8.51 -3.97
CA ASN A 1102 -14.20 9.43 -4.94
C ASN A 1102 -14.37 8.77 -6.32
N ILE A 1103 -13.42 7.95 -6.77
CA ILE A 1103 -13.54 7.11 -7.97
C ILE A 1103 -14.68 6.12 -7.79
N LEU A 1104 -14.69 5.30 -6.73
CA LEU A 1104 -15.73 4.29 -6.48
C LEU A 1104 -17.16 4.88 -6.42
N VAL A 1105 -17.31 6.08 -5.84
CA VAL A 1105 -18.58 6.80 -5.78
C VAL A 1105 -18.98 7.38 -7.15
N SER A 1106 -18.01 7.89 -7.93
CA SER A 1106 -18.24 8.41 -9.28
C SER A 1106 -18.55 7.32 -10.31
N ASP A 1107 -17.89 6.16 -10.23
CA ASP A 1107 -18.03 5.03 -11.14
C ASP A 1107 -19.42 4.36 -11.03
N MET A 1108 -20.10 4.55 -9.90
CA MET A 1108 -21.51 4.22 -9.74
C MET A 1108 -22.48 5.18 -10.46
N GLY A 1109 -21.96 6.20 -11.15
CA GLY A 1109 -22.73 7.17 -11.91
C GLY A 1109 -23.23 8.38 -11.10
N LEU A 1110 -22.78 8.56 -9.85
CA LEU A 1110 -23.04 9.79 -9.10
C LEU A 1110 -22.11 10.91 -9.62
N PRO A 1111 -22.63 12.02 -10.18
CA PRO A 1111 -21.78 13.07 -10.72
C PRO A 1111 -20.90 13.69 -9.62
N LEU A 1112 -19.66 14.03 -9.96
CA LEU A 1112 -18.71 14.69 -9.03
C LEU A 1112 -19.32 15.92 -8.34
N GLN A 1113 -20.22 16.66 -9.01
CA GLN A 1113 -20.97 17.81 -8.48
C GLN A 1113 -22.06 17.43 -7.44
N ARG A 1114 -22.10 16.16 -7.01
CA ARG A 1114 -22.93 15.60 -5.93
C ARG A 1114 -22.10 14.77 -4.93
N ILE A 1115 -20.77 14.93 -4.91
CA ILE A 1115 -19.85 14.30 -3.95
C ILE A 1115 -19.11 15.40 -3.16
N LEU A 1116 -19.21 15.37 -1.83
CA LEU A 1116 -18.29 16.08 -0.93
C LEU A 1116 -17.25 15.11 -0.39
N MET A 1117 -16.06 15.61 -0.08
CA MET A 1117 -14.96 14.81 0.47
C MET A 1117 -14.79 15.10 1.97
N ASP A 1118 -14.87 14.07 2.81
CA ASP A 1118 -14.50 14.11 4.23
C ASP A 1118 -13.23 13.23 4.38
N PRO A 1119 -12.01 13.81 4.29
CA PRO A 1119 -10.78 13.06 4.50
C PRO A 1119 -10.56 12.70 5.99
N THR A 1120 -11.58 12.92 6.83
CA THR A 1120 -11.53 13.07 8.29
C THR A 1120 -10.54 14.14 8.75
N CYS A 1121 -10.62 14.50 10.02
CA CYS A 1121 -9.80 15.54 10.62
C CYS A 1121 -9.51 15.21 12.09
N ALA A 1122 -8.67 16.02 12.72
CA ALA A 1122 -8.29 15.86 14.12
C ALA A 1122 -8.25 17.22 14.83
N ALA A 1123 -8.32 17.20 16.16
CA ALA A 1123 -8.23 18.38 17.00
C ALA A 1123 -6.78 18.87 17.15
N VAL A 1124 -6.61 20.17 17.43
CA VAL A 1124 -5.31 20.74 17.85
C VAL A 1124 -4.73 19.90 18.99
N GLY A 1125 -3.45 19.55 18.88
CA GLY A 1125 -2.74 18.69 19.84
C GLY A 1125 -2.99 17.18 19.71
N TYR A 1126 -3.77 16.74 18.72
CA TYR A 1126 -4.12 15.32 18.52
C TYR A 1126 -3.94 14.86 17.06
N GLY A 1127 -2.87 15.29 16.38
CA GLY A 1127 -2.59 14.90 15.00
C GLY A 1127 -3.28 15.78 13.94
N ILE A 1128 -3.64 17.02 14.30
CA ILE A 1128 -4.16 18.01 13.34
C ILE A 1128 -3.14 18.30 12.22
N GLU A 1129 -1.85 18.17 12.53
CA GLU A 1129 -0.71 18.36 11.65
C GLU A 1129 -0.80 17.41 10.44
N TYR A 1130 -1.20 16.15 10.69
CA TYR A 1130 -1.42 15.15 9.66
C TYR A 1130 -2.69 15.44 8.85
N GLY A 1131 -3.78 15.87 9.50
CA GLY A 1131 -5.02 16.26 8.81
C GLY A 1131 -4.84 17.46 7.88
N TYR A 1132 -4.16 18.51 8.38
CA TYR A 1132 -3.75 19.68 7.63
C TYR A 1132 -2.94 19.25 6.40
N SER A 1133 -1.90 18.43 6.58
CA SER A 1133 -1.03 17.93 5.51
C SER A 1133 -1.78 17.11 4.44
N VAL A 1134 -2.76 16.29 4.85
CA VAL A 1134 -3.59 15.51 3.90
C VAL A 1134 -4.53 16.42 3.10
N MET A 1135 -5.17 17.38 3.74
CA MET A 1135 -6.05 18.36 3.07
C MET A 1135 -5.27 19.30 2.14
N GLU A 1136 -4.09 19.76 2.57
CA GLU A 1136 -3.11 20.49 1.76
C GLU A 1136 -2.72 19.73 0.49
N ARG A 1137 -2.33 18.45 0.62
CA ARG A 1137 -1.94 17.61 -0.52
C ARG A 1137 -3.12 17.30 -1.45
N LEU A 1138 -4.33 17.10 -0.92
CA LEU A 1138 -5.54 16.98 -1.72
C LEU A 1138 -5.86 18.28 -2.48
N ARG A 1139 -5.65 19.45 -1.86
CA ARG A 1139 -5.83 20.76 -2.52
C ARG A 1139 -4.80 21.00 -3.62
N LEU A 1140 -3.54 20.62 -3.39
CA LEU A 1140 -2.48 20.68 -4.41
C LEU A 1140 -2.78 19.77 -5.60
N ALA A 1141 -3.17 18.51 -5.36
CA ALA A 1141 -3.58 17.59 -6.42
C ALA A 1141 -4.76 18.16 -7.25
N ALA A 1142 -5.74 18.76 -6.57
CA ALA A 1142 -6.89 19.37 -7.22
C ALA A 1142 -6.51 20.54 -8.14
N LEU A 1143 -5.62 21.42 -7.67
CA LEU A 1143 -5.13 22.60 -8.40
C LEU A 1143 -4.10 22.24 -9.49
N ALA A 1144 -3.39 21.12 -9.36
CA ALA A 1144 -2.56 20.56 -10.43
C ALA A 1144 -3.40 19.93 -11.56
N GLY A 1145 -4.62 19.47 -11.27
CA GLY A 1145 -5.58 19.00 -12.27
C GLY A 1145 -6.18 17.61 -12.02
N ASP A 1146 -5.93 16.98 -10.87
CA ASP A 1146 -6.49 15.67 -10.54
C ASP A 1146 -7.98 15.79 -10.18
N LYS A 1147 -8.83 15.52 -11.18
CA LYS A 1147 -10.30 15.58 -11.11
C LYS A 1147 -10.91 14.83 -9.94
N MET A 1148 -10.27 13.75 -9.46
CA MET A 1148 -10.79 12.92 -8.36
C MET A 1148 -10.45 13.49 -6.98
N THR A 1149 -9.69 14.58 -6.93
CA THR A 1149 -9.43 15.40 -5.73
C THR A 1149 -10.07 16.79 -5.81
N GLN A 1150 -10.65 17.17 -6.96
CA GLN A 1150 -11.32 18.46 -7.22
C GLN A 1150 -12.69 18.61 -6.52
N LEU A 1151 -12.88 18.00 -5.35
CA LEU A 1151 -14.12 18.04 -4.58
C LEU A 1151 -14.02 18.99 -3.38
N PRO A 1152 -15.08 19.73 -3.02
CA PRO A 1152 -15.11 20.51 -1.78
C PRO A 1152 -14.99 19.64 -0.54
N MET A 1153 -14.20 20.11 0.44
CA MET A 1153 -13.92 19.39 1.68
C MET A 1153 -14.89 19.78 2.80
N ILE A 1154 -15.47 18.79 3.48
CA ILE A 1154 -16.21 18.95 4.74
C ILE A 1154 -15.37 18.39 5.90
N VAL A 1155 -15.39 19.06 7.06
CA VAL A 1155 -14.68 18.63 8.26
C VAL A 1155 -15.53 18.76 9.53
N THR A 1156 -15.55 17.72 10.36
CA THR A 1156 -16.39 17.61 11.57
C THR A 1156 -15.69 18.13 12.83
N VAL A 1157 -15.13 19.33 12.74
CA VAL A 1157 -14.30 19.99 13.78
C VAL A 1157 -14.91 19.96 15.18
N GLY A 1158 -16.22 20.16 15.32
CA GLY A 1158 -16.90 20.13 16.62
C GLY A 1158 -16.98 18.73 17.23
N PHE A 1159 -17.02 17.68 16.42
CA PHE A 1159 -16.90 16.29 16.87
C PHE A 1159 -15.50 16.02 17.43
N GLU A 1160 -14.48 16.46 16.70
CA GLU A 1160 -13.07 16.27 17.06
C GLU A 1160 -12.60 17.11 18.24
N ALA A 1161 -12.91 18.41 18.26
CA ALA A 1161 -12.46 19.29 19.32
C ALA A 1161 -13.09 18.92 20.66
N TRP A 1162 -14.41 18.64 20.70
CA TRP A 1162 -15.15 18.44 21.95
C TRP A 1162 -15.08 17.03 22.55
N ARG A 1163 -14.40 16.07 21.89
CA ARG A 1163 -14.11 14.75 22.48
C ARG A 1163 -12.81 14.75 23.32
N GLN A 1164 -11.93 15.73 23.13
CA GLN A 1164 -10.62 15.79 23.81
C GLN A 1164 -10.72 16.22 25.28
N LYS A 1165 -9.68 15.89 26.05
CA LYS A 1165 -9.61 16.12 27.50
C LYS A 1165 -9.70 17.62 27.85
N GLU A 1166 -9.07 18.47 27.04
CA GLU A 1166 -8.92 19.91 27.26
C GLU A 1166 -10.28 20.62 27.17
N SER A 1167 -11.15 20.18 26.25
CA SER A 1167 -12.51 20.70 26.10
C SER A 1167 -13.54 20.03 27.03
N LYS A 1168 -13.30 18.76 27.39
CA LYS A 1168 -14.31 17.90 28.05
C LYS A 1168 -14.17 17.84 29.57
N VAL A 1169 -12.97 18.10 30.12
CA VAL A 1169 -12.67 17.90 31.55
C VAL A 1169 -12.38 19.23 32.25
N GLY A 1170 -13.20 19.55 33.26
CA GLY A 1170 -13.07 20.77 34.08
C GLY A 1170 -12.41 20.57 35.44
N GLU A 1171 -12.31 19.33 35.93
CA GLU A 1171 -11.78 18.99 37.26
C GLU A 1171 -10.59 18.03 37.14
N GLY A 1172 -9.64 18.07 38.09
CA GLY A 1172 -8.45 17.21 38.05
C GLY A 1172 -7.46 17.54 36.91
N VAL A 1173 -7.53 18.75 36.35
CA VAL A 1173 -6.60 19.27 35.32
C VAL A 1173 -5.64 20.31 35.92
N PRO A 1174 -4.43 20.52 35.34
CA PRO A 1174 -3.47 21.50 35.84
C PRO A 1174 -4.03 22.93 35.86
N GLU A 1175 -3.72 23.70 36.91
CA GLU A 1175 -4.15 25.11 37.05
C GLU A 1175 -3.63 25.98 35.89
N ALA A 1176 -2.46 25.66 35.34
CA ALA A 1176 -1.87 26.32 34.17
C ALA A 1176 -2.75 26.24 32.90
N TRP A 1177 -3.66 25.26 32.81
CA TRP A 1177 -4.62 25.16 31.70
C TRP A 1177 -5.76 26.20 31.79
N GLY A 1178 -5.85 26.95 32.89
CA GLY A 1178 -6.76 28.08 33.06
C GLY A 1178 -8.25 27.76 32.95
N ASP A 1179 -9.03 28.81 32.63
CA ASP A 1179 -10.49 28.79 32.57
C ASP A 1179 -11.02 27.79 31.53
N TRP A 1180 -11.73 26.76 32.01
CA TRP A 1180 -12.22 25.64 31.19
C TRP A 1180 -13.16 26.09 30.06
N GLU A 1181 -14.06 27.05 30.30
CA GLU A 1181 -15.00 27.52 29.28
C GLU A 1181 -14.28 28.23 28.13
N LYS A 1182 -13.34 29.15 28.45
CA LYS A 1182 -12.48 29.76 27.43
C LYS A 1182 -11.59 28.74 26.72
N ARG A 1183 -10.95 27.82 27.46
CA ARG A 1183 -10.06 26.80 26.89
C ARG A 1183 -10.80 25.93 25.88
N ALA A 1184 -11.98 25.42 26.23
CA ALA A 1184 -12.77 24.54 25.36
C ALA A 1184 -13.24 25.24 24.08
N ILE A 1185 -13.74 26.48 24.20
CA ILE A 1185 -14.14 27.30 23.04
C ILE A 1185 -12.93 27.63 22.16
N ASN A 1186 -11.78 27.95 22.76
CA ASN A 1186 -10.55 28.20 22.03
C ASN A 1186 -10.06 26.94 21.30
N TRP A 1187 -10.19 25.74 21.88
CA TRP A 1187 -9.77 24.48 21.25
C TRP A 1187 -10.50 24.23 19.93
N GLU A 1188 -11.82 24.38 19.93
CA GLU A 1188 -12.64 24.31 18.71
C GLU A 1188 -12.32 25.45 17.73
N THR A 1189 -12.15 26.68 18.23
CA THR A 1189 -11.84 27.85 17.38
C THR A 1189 -10.49 27.70 16.68
N CYS A 1190 -9.45 27.23 17.36
CA CYS A 1190 -8.12 27.03 16.79
C CYS A 1190 -8.08 25.83 15.82
N THR A 1191 -8.80 24.75 16.13
CA THR A 1191 -8.95 23.61 15.21
C THR A 1191 -9.67 24.05 13.93
N ALA A 1192 -10.71 24.87 14.03
CA ALA A 1192 -11.40 25.44 12.88
C ALA A 1192 -10.50 26.40 12.07
N ALA A 1193 -9.64 27.18 12.72
CA ALA A 1193 -8.69 28.08 12.04
C ALA A 1193 -7.71 27.32 11.14
N ALA A 1194 -6.99 26.34 11.70
CA ALA A 1194 -6.03 25.54 10.95
C ALA A 1194 -6.67 24.77 9.79
N LEU A 1195 -7.89 24.25 9.98
CA LEU A 1195 -8.60 23.51 8.92
C LEU A 1195 -9.19 24.44 7.84
N VAL A 1196 -9.54 25.69 8.15
CA VAL A 1196 -9.84 26.73 7.15
C VAL A 1196 -8.61 27.04 6.30
N GLU A 1197 -7.44 27.16 6.92
CA GLU A 1197 -6.18 27.48 6.23
C GLU A 1197 -5.72 26.33 5.32
N SER A 1198 -5.89 25.07 5.73
CA SER A 1198 -5.70 23.87 4.89
C SER A 1198 -6.89 23.54 3.97
N ALA A 1199 -7.66 24.55 3.57
CA ALA A 1199 -8.68 24.48 2.52
C ALA A 1199 -9.96 23.67 2.82
N ALA A 1200 -10.44 23.64 4.07
CA ALA A 1200 -11.82 23.24 4.35
C ALA A 1200 -12.83 24.19 3.68
N ASN A 1201 -13.82 23.62 2.99
CA ASN A 1201 -14.91 24.38 2.38
C ASN A 1201 -16.15 24.47 3.30
N LEU A 1202 -16.37 23.47 4.16
CA LEU A 1202 -17.48 23.42 5.12
C LEU A 1202 -17.03 22.86 6.47
N LEU A 1203 -17.19 23.65 7.53
CA LEU A 1203 -16.79 23.29 8.90
C LEU A 1203 -18.01 23.08 9.78
N ILE A 1204 -18.12 21.91 10.42
CA ILE A 1204 -19.23 21.60 11.33
C ILE A 1204 -18.76 21.77 12.77
N LEU A 1205 -19.37 22.71 13.50
CA LEU A 1205 -19.03 23.06 14.89
C LEU A 1205 -20.13 22.62 15.88
N ARG A 1206 -19.85 22.67 17.19
CA ARG A 1206 -20.80 22.40 18.26
C ARG A 1206 -21.11 23.59 19.16
N HIS A 1207 -20.23 24.59 19.30
CA HIS A 1207 -20.44 25.68 20.25
C HIS A 1207 -20.75 27.05 19.60
N PRO A 1208 -21.84 27.76 19.99
CA PRO A 1208 -22.27 29.02 19.35
C PRO A 1208 -21.25 30.17 19.34
N GLU A 1209 -20.42 30.30 20.38
CA GLU A 1209 -19.37 31.33 20.40
C GLU A 1209 -18.21 31.01 19.45
N SER A 1210 -17.94 29.72 19.19
CA SER A 1210 -16.95 29.29 18.20
C SER A 1210 -17.42 29.64 16.79
N VAL A 1211 -18.69 29.34 16.47
CA VAL A 1211 -19.35 29.71 15.19
C VAL A 1211 -19.19 31.20 14.90
N LYS A 1212 -19.51 32.06 15.87
CA LYS A 1212 -19.34 33.51 15.76
C LYS A 1212 -17.88 33.95 15.52
N ARG A 1213 -16.91 33.31 16.16
CA ARG A 1213 -15.47 33.61 15.99
C ARG A 1213 -14.96 33.16 14.62
N VAL A 1214 -15.31 31.95 14.20
CA VAL A 1214 -14.89 31.36 12.91
C VAL A 1214 -15.49 32.13 11.74
N HIS A 1215 -16.76 32.55 11.81
CA HIS A 1215 -17.33 33.51 10.85
C HIS A 1215 -16.54 34.81 10.80
N THR A 1216 -16.26 35.43 11.96
CA THR A 1216 -15.49 36.69 12.02
C THR A 1216 -14.10 36.54 11.38
N MET A 1217 -13.45 35.40 11.57
CA MET A 1217 -12.14 35.07 10.99
C MET A 1217 -12.24 34.90 9.46
N ILE A 1218 -13.16 34.07 8.97
CA ILE A 1218 -13.40 33.86 7.53
C ILE A 1218 -13.73 35.19 6.84
N ASP A 1219 -14.58 36.02 7.45
CA ASP A 1219 -14.95 37.35 6.93
C ASP A 1219 -13.75 38.31 6.84
N GLN A 1220 -12.71 38.17 7.69
CA GLN A 1220 -11.48 38.96 7.56
C GLN A 1220 -10.55 38.40 6.46
N LEU A 1221 -10.37 37.08 6.41
CA LEU A 1221 -9.51 36.42 5.42
C LEU A 1221 -10.05 36.64 3.98
N MET A 1222 -11.37 36.64 3.79
CA MET A 1222 -12.01 36.87 2.49
C MET A 1222 -11.95 38.32 1.97
N ILE A 1223 -11.45 39.29 2.75
CA ILE A 1223 -11.39 40.71 2.30
C ILE A 1223 -10.53 40.86 1.03
N GLY A 1224 -9.44 40.09 0.93
CA GLY A 1224 -8.51 40.15 -0.21
C GLY A 1224 -9.17 39.83 -1.58
N ASN A 1225 -10.18 38.96 -1.58
CA ASN A 1225 -10.96 38.57 -2.76
C ASN A 1225 -11.60 39.78 -3.48
N SER A 1226 -11.83 40.87 -2.75
CA SER A 1226 -12.48 42.09 -3.26
C SER A 1226 -11.51 43.14 -3.84
N GLN A 1227 -10.20 42.87 -3.86
CA GLN A 1227 -9.17 43.78 -4.43
C GLN A 1227 -8.42 43.19 -5.63
N GLY A 1228 -8.85 42.05 -6.16
CA GLY A 1228 -8.28 41.41 -7.37
C GLY A 1228 -8.86 41.92 -8.69
N GLY A 1229 -9.06 43.23 -8.86
CA GLY A 1229 -9.68 43.85 -10.05
C GLY A 1229 -9.09 45.20 -10.43
#